data_AF-S1QW52-F1
#
_entry.id   AF-S1QW52-F1
#
_cell.length_a   1.000
_cell.length_b   1.000
_cell.length_c   1.000
_cell.angle_alpha   90.00
_cell.angle_beta   90.00
_cell.angle_gamma   90.00
#
_symmetry.space_group_name_H-M   'P 1'
#
loop_
_entity.id
_entity.type
_entity.pdbx_description
1 polymer ?
#
loop_
_entity_poly.entity_id
_entity_poly.type
_entity_poly.pdbx_seq_one_letter_code
_entity_poly.pdbx_strand_id
1 'polypeptide(L)'
;MAKNKVLNITEIEDGVKKILSNNSGDDFITQFLALYDIPKTSITRAKSKFDNGEPFVIKNKLHYEEIEGDVVITIDAIAQSIKEQKSKPRYILVNDYSDIAAIDTKTHETLNIPIEELPANADFFLAWNGIEKADYQAENPADRKAAERFAKLYDVVAKDNPDANEHAFNLFLIRVLFLLFAEDTGIMNKGSFTNVLKTRTAEDGSNFNEVIKELFAILDINELARNGKDEWLLEFPYVNGKLFGEPHVDLNFSKVSRELLIEAGELLNWNEINPDILGAMIQSVASAEDRHVAGMHYTSVPNIMKVIKPLFLDDLTEAFETLKLRSEENELKDITEKTRNDNKRTIINDLSALLTRISNIKFLDPASGSGNFLIIAYKEIRRLEIKILQLLGDLQNNDSMPLSVIHLGNFNGIELDDFAHEVARLSLWIAEHQMNKELEEAIPGTIAKLLPLKDAGNIVCANSLRIDWNDVLRLKENDEIYIMGNPPYLGKSLQNAEQREDMKNLVGDIRKYKLLDYIFGWFWKAKQYIETSHGSFAFVTTNSICQGEQVSILWPYLLNDEVRISFAYQSFKWNNNAKNNAGVTVVIIGMTNDVNIQPKLYLQNGTVMSVSNINAYLANGENVFVDESRKSISNLPALKFGSMANDGGNLVFSVEDYQDLIQKYPDVKHLFKKYLGSTGLINGDLRYTLWLKEGDVNKYRENHLIKETLKNVKGYREKSKRKETRALAEKPWSFGEVRHDEFSENSILIPRVSSEKRDYVPMGIVGSDTIISDSAMAIYNAPMWLLGLLESRMHMVWLRSIGGKLKTDYRYSAGLVYNTFPIQNLSTQRKNEMARVMTEILDLREYEGGTLADLYNKDTMPESLRKKHEELDGIVDRAYQQRPFESDEDRLGTLLKLYQEMTNK
;
A
#
# COMPACT_ATOMS: atom_id res chain seq x y z
N MET A 1 12.23 11.34 32.27
CA MET A 1 10.96 12.09 32.39
C MET A 1 9.89 11.26 31.75
N ALA A 2 8.83 10.88 32.48
CA ALA A 2 7.70 10.19 31.89
C ALA A 2 7.03 11.17 30.91
N LYS A 3 7.01 10.84 29.61
CA LYS A 3 6.16 11.57 28.65
C LYS A 3 4.71 11.36 29.10
N ASN A 4 3.91 12.42 29.13
CA ASN A 4 2.47 12.27 29.32
C ASN A 4 1.92 11.37 28.20
N LYS A 5 0.90 10.57 28.49
CA LYS A 5 0.16 9.83 27.44
C LYS A 5 -0.39 10.88 26.48
N VAL A 6 0.11 10.90 25.24
CA VAL A 6 -0.41 11.79 24.19
C VAL A 6 -1.81 11.29 23.84
N LEU A 7 -2.82 12.09 24.14
CA LEU A 7 -4.21 11.78 23.79
C LEU A 7 -4.41 11.93 22.27
N ASN A 8 -5.25 11.09 21.69
CA ASN A 8 -5.68 11.29 20.29
C ASN A 8 -6.69 12.45 20.20
N ILE A 9 -6.98 12.90 18.98
CA ILE A 9 -7.85 14.07 18.78
C ILE A 9 -9.24 13.84 19.38
N THR A 10 -9.84 12.66 19.18
CA THR A 10 -11.15 12.34 19.77
C THR A 10 -11.15 12.35 21.30
N GLU A 11 -10.08 11.86 21.95
CA GLU A 11 -9.94 11.90 23.42
C GLU A 11 -9.82 13.35 23.93
N ILE A 12 -9.18 14.23 23.16
CA ILE A 12 -9.08 15.66 23.48
C ILE A 12 -10.46 16.29 23.41
N GLU A 13 -11.19 16.10 22.31
CA GLU A 13 -12.53 16.68 22.09
C GLU A 13 -13.53 16.23 23.15
N ASP A 14 -13.58 14.92 23.42
CA ASP A 14 -14.42 14.34 24.47
C ASP A 14 -14.04 14.93 25.85
N GLY A 15 -12.74 15.16 26.06
CA GLY A 15 -12.21 15.86 27.23
C GLY A 15 -12.69 17.31 27.33
N VAL A 16 -12.60 18.09 26.24
CA VAL A 16 -13.07 19.48 26.20
C VAL A 16 -14.57 19.55 26.45
N LYS A 17 -15.37 18.70 25.78
CA LYS A 17 -16.82 18.62 25.97
C LYS A 17 -17.17 18.34 27.44
N LYS A 18 -16.45 17.41 28.08
CA LYS A 18 -16.62 17.10 29.50
C LYS A 18 -16.23 18.24 30.44
N ILE A 19 -15.22 19.04 30.07
CA ILE A 19 -14.83 20.24 30.84
C ILE A 19 -15.97 21.27 30.77
N LEU A 20 -16.50 21.53 29.57
CA LEU A 20 -17.59 22.49 29.36
C LEU A 20 -18.88 22.05 30.06
N SER A 21 -19.22 20.76 30.04
CA SER A 21 -20.44 20.25 30.68
C SER A 21 -20.43 20.30 32.21
N ASN A 22 -19.25 20.37 32.85
CA ASN A 22 -19.12 20.30 34.31
C ASN A 22 -19.14 21.68 35.00
N ASN A 23 -19.37 22.79 34.27
CA ASN A 23 -19.58 24.14 34.80
C ASN A 23 -18.51 24.62 35.81
N SER A 24 -17.22 24.38 35.54
CA SER A 24 -16.11 24.91 36.34
C SER A 24 -15.31 25.96 35.56
N GLY A 25 -15.82 27.20 35.50
CA GLY A 25 -15.11 28.34 34.89
C GLY A 25 -13.70 28.52 35.46
N ASP A 26 -13.59 28.53 36.78
CA ASP A 26 -12.34 28.80 37.53
C ASP A 26 -11.13 27.91 37.19
N ASP A 27 -11.36 26.71 36.62
CA ASP A 27 -10.30 25.74 36.31
C ASP A 27 -10.18 25.41 34.82
N PHE A 28 -10.97 26.06 33.95
CA PHE A 28 -11.10 25.74 32.53
C PHE A 28 -9.74 25.60 31.84
N ILE A 29 -8.90 26.65 31.89
CA ILE A 29 -7.63 26.65 31.16
C ILE A 29 -6.68 25.57 31.67
N THR A 30 -6.70 25.25 32.96
CA THR A 30 -5.82 24.22 33.52
C THR A 30 -6.25 22.81 33.15
N GLN A 31 -7.55 22.55 33.09
CA GLN A 31 -8.09 21.28 32.61
C GLN A 31 -7.91 21.14 31.09
N PHE A 32 -8.13 22.21 30.34
CA PHE A 32 -7.93 22.26 28.90
C PHE A 32 -6.48 21.93 28.51
N LEU A 33 -5.51 22.59 29.14
CA LEU A 33 -4.08 22.34 28.88
C LEU A 33 -3.63 20.95 29.33
N ALA A 34 -4.33 20.32 30.27
CA ALA A 34 -4.04 18.95 30.72
C ALA A 34 -4.39 17.88 29.66
N LEU A 35 -5.17 18.24 28.63
CA LEU A 35 -5.47 17.36 27.49
C LEU A 35 -4.31 17.30 26.47
N TYR A 36 -3.34 18.22 26.56
CA TYR A 36 -2.21 18.33 25.63
C TYR A 36 -0.87 17.96 26.32
N ASP A 37 0.21 17.81 25.54
CA ASP A 37 1.57 17.50 26.04
C ASP A 37 2.24 18.73 26.69
N ILE A 38 1.61 19.24 27.74
CA ILE A 38 2.08 20.33 28.57
C ILE A 38 2.39 19.77 29.97
N PRO A 39 3.63 19.94 30.48
CA PRO A 39 3.99 19.45 31.80
C PRO A 39 3.08 20.02 32.89
N LYS A 40 2.54 19.15 33.75
CA LYS A 40 1.68 19.57 34.89
C LYS A 40 2.34 20.63 35.76
N THR A 41 3.65 20.53 35.99
CA THR A 41 4.44 21.51 36.75
C THR A 41 4.42 22.91 36.12
N SER A 42 4.41 23.00 34.79
CA SER A 42 4.29 24.28 34.08
C SER A 42 2.90 24.89 34.22
N ILE A 43 1.85 24.06 34.14
CA ILE A 43 0.45 24.46 34.33
C ILE A 43 0.25 24.98 35.76
N THR A 44 0.68 24.23 36.77
CA THR A 44 0.55 24.64 38.19
C THR A 44 1.28 25.94 38.49
N ARG A 45 2.47 26.14 37.91
CA ARG A 45 3.23 27.39 38.10
C ARG A 45 2.55 28.59 37.44
N ALA A 46 1.96 28.40 36.25
CA ALA A 46 1.19 29.45 35.59
C ALA A 46 -0.09 29.77 36.36
N LYS A 47 -0.82 28.75 36.83
CA LYS A 47 -2.02 28.90 37.67
C LYS A 47 -1.75 29.73 38.91
N SER A 48 -0.68 29.43 39.66
CA SER A 48 -0.33 30.20 40.86
C SER A 48 -0.08 31.69 40.60
N LYS A 49 0.32 32.09 39.39
CA LYS A 49 0.46 33.51 39.01
C LYS A 49 -0.87 34.09 38.56
N PHE A 50 -1.65 33.31 37.83
CA PHE A 50 -2.99 33.65 37.38
C PHE A 50 -3.93 33.95 38.55
N ASP A 51 -3.91 33.10 39.59
CA ASP A 51 -4.67 33.29 40.82
C ASP A 51 -4.28 34.59 41.59
N ASN A 52 -3.12 35.17 41.27
CA ASN A 52 -2.64 36.44 41.84
C ASN A 52 -2.90 37.66 40.93
N GLY A 53 -3.67 37.50 39.85
CA GLY A 53 -4.07 38.57 38.93
C GLY A 53 -3.09 38.88 37.78
N GLU A 54 -2.10 38.01 37.53
CA GLU A 54 -1.26 38.09 36.31
C GLU A 54 -1.89 37.27 35.16
N PRO A 55 -1.61 37.58 33.88
CA PRO A 55 -2.00 36.73 32.75
C PRO A 55 -1.46 35.29 32.87
N PHE A 56 -2.20 34.30 32.37
CA PHE A 56 -1.77 32.90 32.38
C PHE A 56 -0.73 32.67 31.27
N VAL A 57 0.55 32.74 31.64
CA VAL A 57 1.65 32.63 30.65
C VAL A 57 2.49 31.38 30.88
N ILE A 58 2.59 30.55 29.85
CA ILE A 58 3.58 29.48 29.73
C ILE A 58 4.57 29.84 28.62
N LYS A 59 5.82 30.11 29.02
CA LYS A 59 6.90 30.52 28.10
C LYS A 59 6.96 29.63 26.84
N ASN A 60 6.95 30.27 25.67
CA ASN A 60 6.95 29.65 24.33
C ASN A 60 5.76 28.75 24.00
N LYS A 61 4.73 28.67 24.87
CA LYS A 61 3.56 27.81 24.64
C LYS A 61 2.25 28.59 24.59
N LEU A 62 1.96 29.39 25.60
CA LEU A 62 0.65 30.04 25.74
C LEU A 62 0.76 31.40 26.42
N HIS A 63 -0.02 32.36 25.93
CA HIS A 63 -0.49 33.54 26.67
C HIS A 63 -2.02 33.48 26.70
N TYR A 64 -2.60 33.42 27.90
CA TYR A 64 -4.05 33.32 28.10
C TYR A 64 -4.57 34.39 29.07
N GLU A 65 -5.71 34.99 28.72
CA GLU A 65 -6.40 35.99 29.53
C GLU A 65 -7.91 35.72 29.54
N GLU A 66 -8.52 35.96 30.72
CA GLU A 66 -9.97 35.94 30.92
C GLU A 66 -10.46 37.38 31.03
N ILE A 67 -11.51 37.72 30.29
CA ILE A 67 -12.01 39.09 30.20
C ILE A 67 -13.52 39.17 30.33
N GLU A 68 -14.01 40.35 30.69
CA GLU A 68 -15.40 40.75 30.52
C GLU A 68 -15.45 41.76 29.36
N GLY A 69 -15.54 41.29 28.11
CA GLY A 69 -15.52 42.15 26.93
C GLY A 69 -15.20 41.42 25.62
N ASP A 70 -15.05 42.18 24.54
CA ASP A 70 -14.83 41.64 23.20
C ASP A 70 -13.47 40.91 23.08
N VAL A 71 -13.55 39.60 22.85
CA VAL A 71 -12.39 38.70 22.72
C VAL A 71 -11.51 39.05 21.52
N VAL A 72 -12.07 39.59 20.43
CA VAL A 72 -11.35 39.93 19.19
C VAL A 72 -10.48 41.17 19.40
N ILE A 73 -11.03 42.22 20.02
CA ILE A 73 -10.28 43.45 20.28
C ILE A 73 -9.09 43.16 21.21
N THR A 74 -9.33 42.35 22.23
CA THR A 74 -8.33 42.02 23.25
C THR A 74 -7.22 41.14 22.67
N ILE A 75 -7.56 40.11 21.89
CA ILE A 75 -6.54 39.23 21.31
C ILE A 75 -5.65 39.97 20.32
N ASP A 76 -6.19 40.91 19.55
CA ASP A 76 -5.42 41.77 18.65
C ASP A 76 -4.45 42.69 19.41
N ALA A 77 -4.90 43.28 20.51
CA ALA A 77 -4.04 44.11 21.37
C ALA A 77 -2.89 43.29 21.98
N ILE A 78 -3.17 42.08 22.48
CA ILE A 78 -2.17 41.15 23.01
C ILE A 78 -1.19 40.76 21.89
N ALA A 79 -1.68 40.38 20.71
CA ALA A 79 -0.85 39.99 19.57
C ALA A 79 0.09 41.12 19.11
N GLN A 80 -0.38 42.37 19.09
CA GLN A 80 0.47 43.53 18.79
C GLN A 80 1.56 43.72 19.84
N SER A 81 1.23 43.61 21.13
CA SER A 81 2.19 43.77 22.23
C SER A 81 3.29 42.68 22.24
N ILE A 82 2.98 41.49 21.73
CA ILE A 82 3.89 40.34 21.67
C ILE A 82 4.74 40.33 20.39
N LYS A 83 4.34 41.09 19.34
CA LYS A 83 4.97 41.08 18.02
C LYS A 83 6.47 41.41 18.05
N GLU A 84 6.89 42.29 18.97
CA GLU A 84 8.28 42.76 19.14
C GLU A 84 9.09 41.93 20.16
N GLN A 85 8.48 40.94 20.83
CA GLN A 85 9.17 40.14 21.83
C GLN A 85 10.06 39.06 21.18
N LYS A 86 11.25 38.83 21.75
CA LYS A 86 12.19 37.78 21.29
C LYS A 86 11.65 36.35 21.47
N SER A 87 10.71 36.15 22.39
CA SER A 87 10.16 34.84 22.77
C SER A 87 8.65 34.93 22.62
N LYS A 88 8.09 34.33 21.57
CA LYS A 88 6.65 34.38 21.31
C LYS A 88 5.99 33.09 21.81
N PRO A 89 4.83 33.16 22.49
CA PRO A 89 4.06 31.97 22.82
C PRO A 89 3.54 31.34 21.53
N ARG A 90 3.40 30.00 21.48
CA ARG A 90 2.83 29.34 20.30
C ARG A 90 1.39 29.80 20.05
N TYR A 91 0.57 29.84 21.09
CA TYR A 91 -0.80 30.35 21.00
C TYR A 91 -1.04 31.55 21.91
N ILE A 92 -1.89 32.45 21.45
CA ILE A 92 -2.56 33.47 22.26
C ILE A 92 -4.03 33.04 22.34
N LEU A 93 -4.62 33.08 23.54
CA LEU A 93 -6.00 32.63 23.77
C LEU A 93 -6.72 33.63 24.69
N VAL A 94 -7.90 34.07 24.31
CA VAL A 94 -8.74 34.97 25.11
C VAL A 94 -10.13 34.36 25.23
N ASN A 95 -10.70 34.39 26.42
CA ASN A 95 -11.96 33.75 26.74
C ASN A 95 -12.81 34.66 27.62
N ASP A 96 -14.07 34.89 27.23
CA ASP A 96 -15.07 35.62 28.04
C ASP A 96 -16.18 34.69 28.57
N TYR A 97 -16.00 33.38 28.40
CA TYR A 97 -16.93 32.30 28.74
C TYR A 97 -18.23 32.25 27.91
N SER A 98 -18.38 33.12 26.91
CA SER A 98 -19.39 33.01 25.85
C SER A 98 -18.72 32.67 24.51
N ASP A 99 -17.68 33.42 24.17
CA ASP A 99 -16.84 33.30 22.98
C ASP A 99 -15.38 33.04 23.37
N ILE A 100 -14.65 32.37 22.47
CA ILE A 100 -13.22 32.11 22.61
C ILE A 100 -12.48 32.48 21.33
N ALA A 101 -11.43 33.29 21.48
CA ALA A 101 -10.57 33.69 20.38
C ALA A 101 -9.16 33.13 20.58
N ALA A 102 -8.54 32.62 19.52
CA ALA A 102 -7.18 32.10 19.54
C ALA A 102 -6.37 32.54 18.31
N ILE A 103 -5.06 32.74 18.49
CA ILE A 103 -4.11 32.99 17.39
C ILE A 103 -2.94 32.04 17.51
N ASP A 104 -2.63 31.32 16.43
CA ASP A 104 -1.37 30.61 16.27
C ASP A 104 -0.30 31.58 15.76
N THR A 105 0.70 31.90 16.59
CA THR A 105 1.70 32.92 16.23
C THR A 105 2.74 32.42 15.22
N LYS A 106 2.79 31.12 14.94
CA LYS A 106 3.70 30.52 13.96
C LYS A 106 3.04 30.39 12.59
N THR A 107 1.79 29.94 12.52
CA THR A 107 1.06 29.75 11.25
C THR A 107 0.24 30.98 10.86
N HIS A 108 -0.02 31.90 11.80
CA HIS A 108 -0.92 33.03 11.67
C HIS A 108 -2.41 32.67 11.49
N GLU A 109 -2.79 31.41 11.76
CA GLU A 109 -4.20 31.03 11.81
C GLU A 109 -4.89 31.65 13.02
N THR A 110 -6.16 31.99 12.84
CA THR A 110 -7.02 32.60 13.86
C THR A 110 -8.26 31.74 14.07
N LEU A 111 -8.72 31.63 15.32
CA LEU A 111 -9.96 30.99 15.71
C LEU A 111 -10.81 32.03 16.44
N ASN A 112 -12.09 32.16 16.09
CA ASN A 112 -13.06 32.97 16.83
C ASN A 112 -14.42 32.29 16.76
N ILE A 113 -14.84 31.68 17.86
CA ILE A 113 -16.00 30.79 17.91
C ILE A 113 -16.72 30.93 19.26
N PRO A 114 -18.02 30.60 19.35
CA PRO A 114 -18.68 30.34 20.62
C PRO A 114 -17.92 29.25 21.39
N ILE A 115 -17.81 29.39 22.72
CA ILE A 115 -17.05 28.43 23.55
C ILE A 115 -17.60 26.99 23.44
N GLU A 116 -18.90 26.85 23.19
CA GLU A 116 -19.57 25.56 22.97
C GLU A 116 -19.06 24.82 21.73
N GLU A 117 -18.51 25.53 20.73
CA GLU A 117 -17.94 24.95 19.51
C GLU A 117 -16.46 24.56 19.67
N LEU A 118 -15.84 24.88 20.81
CA LEU A 118 -14.44 24.55 21.08
C LEU A 118 -14.12 23.05 20.98
N PRO A 119 -14.99 22.11 21.41
CA PRO A 119 -14.77 20.68 21.18
C PRO A 119 -14.62 20.33 19.69
N ALA A 120 -15.36 20.99 18.79
CA ALA A 120 -15.24 20.71 17.35
C ALA A 120 -13.92 21.25 16.75
N ASN A 121 -13.34 22.27 17.38
CA ASN A 121 -12.16 23.02 16.92
C ASN A 121 -10.89 22.78 17.79
N ALA A 122 -10.88 21.73 18.61
CA ALA A 122 -9.76 21.44 19.51
C ALA A 122 -8.46 21.09 18.75
N ASP A 123 -8.59 20.70 17.48
CA ASP A 123 -7.48 20.39 16.58
C ASP A 123 -6.58 21.60 16.29
N PHE A 124 -7.13 22.81 16.39
CA PHE A 124 -6.39 24.08 16.31
C PHE A 124 -5.17 24.11 17.23
N PHE A 125 -5.21 23.40 18.36
CA PHE A 125 -4.17 23.39 19.40
C PHE A 125 -3.21 22.18 19.35
N LEU A 126 -3.28 21.33 18.31
CA LEU A 126 -2.47 20.10 18.19
C LEU A 126 -0.96 20.32 18.14
N ALA A 127 -0.48 21.53 17.82
CA ALA A 127 0.94 21.83 17.85
C ALA A 127 1.55 21.65 19.25
N TRP A 128 0.75 21.74 20.32
CA TRP A 128 1.22 21.42 21.67
C TRP A 128 1.57 19.93 21.87
N ASN A 129 1.05 19.03 21.04
CA ASN A 129 1.38 17.60 21.02
C ASN A 129 2.52 17.28 20.04
N GLY A 130 3.17 18.31 19.47
CA GLY A 130 4.25 18.15 18.49
C GLY A 130 3.75 17.80 17.09
N ILE A 131 2.46 18.00 16.81
CA ILE A 131 1.87 17.75 15.50
C ILE A 131 1.62 19.09 14.80
N GLU A 132 2.45 19.44 13.81
CA GLU A 132 2.30 20.66 13.03
C GLU A 132 1.30 20.44 11.88
N LYS A 133 0.37 21.38 11.67
CA LYS A 133 -0.63 21.33 10.58
C LYS A 133 0.02 21.26 9.18
N ALA A 134 1.29 21.66 9.04
CA ALA A 134 2.07 21.55 7.81
C ALA A 134 2.71 20.17 7.57
N ASP A 135 2.91 19.35 8.61
CA ASP A 135 3.40 17.96 8.49
C ASP A 135 2.25 16.98 8.15
N TYR A 136 1.02 17.49 8.00
CA TYR A 136 -0.24 16.79 7.67
C TYR A 136 -0.53 16.70 6.15
N GLN A 137 0.45 16.94 5.28
CA GLN A 137 0.25 16.94 3.81
C GLN A 137 -0.16 15.59 3.19
N ALA A 138 -0.51 14.57 3.99
CA ALA A 138 -0.98 13.29 3.48
C ALA A 138 -2.50 13.07 3.61
N GLU A 139 -3.22 13.73 4.54
CA GLU A 139 -4.67 13.52 4.79
C GLU A 139 -5.33 14.73 5.48
N ASN A 140 -6.59 15.02 5.15
CA ASN A 140 -7.39 16.06 5.80
C ASN A 140 -7.66 15.68 7.28
N PRO A 141 -7.39 16.54 8.27
CA PRO A 141 -7.74 16.28 9.67
C PRO A 141 -9.19 15.83 9.91
N ALA A 142 -10.15 16.36 9.13
CA ALA A 142 -11.57 15.98 9.20
C ALA A 142 -11.79 14.49 8.86
N ASP A 143 -11.11 13.98 7.83
CA ASP A 143 -11.21 12.59 7.37
C ASP A 143 -10.83 11.61 8.48
N ARG A 144 -9.71 11.85 9.15
CA ARG A 144 -9.20 11.02 10.25
C ARG A 144 -10.14 11.03 11.45
N LYS A 145 -10.65 12.21 11.81
CA LYS A 145 -11.54 12.41 12.95
C LYS A 145 -12.87 11.69 12.73
N ALA A 146 -13.42 11.80 11.52
CA ALA A 146 -14.64 11.10 11.16
C ALA A 146 -14.45 9.57 11.14
N ALA A 147 -13.29 9.07 10.70
CA ALA A 147 -13.00 7.64 10.71
C ALA A 147 -12.97 7.08 12.15
N GLU A 148 -12.28 7.77 13.06
CA GLU A 148 -12.19 7.35 14.47
C GLU A 148 -13.57 7.41 15.17
N ARG A 149 -14.37 8.46 14.92
CA ARG A 149 -15.72 8.60 15.49
C ARG A 149 -16.70 7.58 14.93
N PHE A 150 -16.68 7.35 13.62
CA PHE A 150 -17.52 6.34 12.98
C PHE A 150 -17.16 4.93 13.44
N ALA A 151 -15.87 4.66 13.68
CA ALA A 151 -15.44 3.38 14.25
C ALA A 151 -15.98 3.15 15.66
N LYS A 152 -15.93 4.18 16.51
CA LYS A 152 -16.53 4.14 17.86
C LYS A 152 -18.03 3.91 17.78
N LEU A 153 -18.73 4.56 16.84
CA LEU A 153 -20.16 4.34 16.60
C LEU A 153 -20.44 2.88 16.21
N TYR A 154 -19.74 2.36 15.21
CA TYR A 154 -19.89 0.98 14.75
C TYR A 154 -19.72 -0.01 15.90
N ASP A 155 -18.62 0.11 16.66
CA ASP A 155 -18.30 -0.83 17.76
C ASP A 155 -19.42 -0.88 18.81
N VAL A 156 -20.02 0.26 19.14
CA VAL A 156 -21.11 0.34 20.11
C VAL A 156 -22.40 -0.25 19.52
N VAL A 157 -22.78 0.13 18.30
CA VAL A 157 -24.02 -0.38 17.68
C VAL A 157 -23.91 -1.89 17.42
N ALA A 158 -22.76 -2.39 16.96
CA ALA A 158 -22.52 -3.82 16.78
C ALA A 158 -22.59 -4.60 18.09
N LYS A 159 -22.05 -4.03 19.19
CA LYS A 159 -22.15 -4.62 20.53
C LYS A 159 -23.59 -4.67 21.05
N ASP A 160 -24.39 -3.64 20.77
CA ASP A 160 -25.81 -3.62 21.10
C ASP A 160 -26.62 -4.64 20.27
N ASN A 161 -26.07 -5.10 19.15
CA ASN A 161 -26.72 -5.92 18.11
C ASN A 161 -25.91 -7.17 17.70
N PRO A 162 -25.58 -8.10 18.63
CA PRO A 162 -24.70 -9.23 18.33
C PRO A 162 -25.28 -10.24 17.33
N ASP A 163 -26.61 -10.32 17.23
CA ASP A 163 -27.34 -11.27 16.39
C ASP A 163 -28.03 -10.60 15.19
N ALA A 164 -27.69 -9.33 14.88
CA ALA A 164 -28.31 -8.62 13.77
C ALA A 164 -27.92 -9.23 12.41
N ASN A 165 -28.86 -9.14 11.47
CA ASN A 165 -28.56 -9.48 10.08
C ASN A 165 -27.53 -8.49 9.53
N GLU A 166 -26.43 -9.03 8.98
CA GLU A 166 -25.29 -8.24 8.51
C GLU A 166 -25.69 -7.21 7.44
N HIS A 167 -26.47 -7.61 6.44
CA HIS A 167 -26.95 -6.70 5.39
C HIS A 167 -27.80 -5.56 5.97
N ALA A 168 -28.77 -5.88 6.84
CA ALA A 168 -29.64 -4.87 7.45
C ALA A 168 -28.87 -3.88 8.34
N PHE A 169 -27.90 -4.37 9.11
CA PHE A 169 -27.03 -3.55 9.95
C PHE A 169 -26.16 -2.61 9.11
N ASN A 170 -25.55 -3.14 8.06
CA ASN A 170 -24.71 -2.39 7.12
C ASN A 170 -25.51 -1.32 6.38
N LEU A 171 -26.71 -1.66 5.88
CA LEU A 171 -27.60 -0.73 5.20
C LEU A 171 -28.04 0.43 6.12
N PHE A 172 -28.30 0.16 7.40
CA PHE A 172 -28.59 1.22 8.39
C PHE A 172 -27.43 2.21 8.49
N LEU A 173 -26.19 1.72 8.63
CA LEU A 173 -25.01 2.56 8.74
C LEU A 173 -24.77 3.42 7.49
N ILE A 174 -24.98 2.86 6.30
CA ILE A 174 -24.86 3.60 5.03
C ILE A 174 -25.91 4.72 4.94
N ARG A 175 -27.15 4.46 5.38
CA ARG A 175 -28.21 5.48 5.39
C ARG A 175 -27.92 6.62 6.36
N VAL A 176 -27.43 6.29 7.55
CA VAL A 176 -26.98 7.30 8.53
C VAL A 176 -25.85 8.14 7.93
N LEU A 177 -24.85 7.49 7.33
CA LEU A 177 -23.72 8.15 6.70
C LEU A 177 -24.16 9.10 5.57
N PHE A 178 -25.09 8.65 4.72
CA PHE A 178 -25.69 9.51 3.70
C PHE A 178 -26.39 10.73 4.31
N LEU A 179 -27.18 10.55 5.37
CA LEU A 179 -27.93 11.65 5.99
C LEU A 179 -27.02 12.68 6.67
N LEU A 180 -25.98 12.22 7.36
CA LEU A 180 -24.94 13.08 7.94
C LEU A 180 -24.23 13.90 6.85
N PHE A 181 -23.89 13.26 5.72
CA PHE A 181 -23.33 13.98 4.60
C PHE A 181 -24.33 14.96 3.97
N ALA A 182 -25.59 14.54 3.82
CA ALA A 182 -26.61 15.31 3.15
C ALA A 182 -26.98 16.60 3.90
N GLU A 183 -27.01 16.56 5.23
CA GLU A 183 -27.31 17.76 6.05
C GLU A 183 -26.20 18.81 5.98
N ASP A 184 -24.92 18.43 5.89
CA ASP A 184 -23.82 19.40 5.84
C ASP A 184 -23.47 19.89 4.43
N THR A 185 -23.83 19.13 3.40
CA THR A 185 -23.44 19.44 2.01
C THR A 185 -24.53 20.15 1.22
N GLY A 186 -25.62 20.58 1.86
CA GLY A 186 -26.70 21.32 1.21
C GLY A 186 -27.57 20.46 0.29
N ILE A 187 -27.47 19.13 0.38
CA ILE A 187 -28.47 18.21 -0.17
C ILE A 187 -29.76 18.32 0.66
N MET A 188 -29.61 18.50 1.97
CA MET A 188 -30.67 18.77 2.94
C MET A 188 -30.34 20.04 3.75
N ASN A 189 -31.32 20.51 4.52
CA ASN A 189 -31.10 21.61 5.45
C ASN A 189 -30.07 21.23 6.52
N LYS A 190 -29.23 22.19 6.90
CA LYS A 190 -28.14 21.98 7.88
C LYS A 190 -28.67 21.44 9.21
N GLY A 191 -28.09 20.35 9.67
CA GLY A 191 -28.43 19.67 10.93
C GLY A 191 -29.84 19.05 10.97
N SER A 192 -30.53 18.88 9.85
CA SER A 192 -31.91 18.38 9.83
C SER A 192 -32.05 16.97 10.41
N PHE A 193 -31.14 16.06 10.07
CA PHE A 193 -31.14 14.70 10.58
C PHE A 193 -30.72 14.67 12.05
N THR A 194 -29.64 15.38 12.39
CA THR A 194 -29.14 15.47 13.76
C THR A 194 -30.19 16.07 14.72
N ASN A 195 -30.95 17.06 14.28
CA ASN A 195 -32.04 17.66 15.05
C ASN A 195 -33.21 16.69 15.27
N VAL A 196 -33.54 15.84 14.28
CA VAL A 196 -34.55 14.78 14.46
C VAL A 196 -34.11 13.81 15.56
N LEU A 197 -32.85 13.37 15.53
CA LEU A 197 -32.32 12.50 16.57
C LEU A 197 -32.43 13.16 17.95
N LYS A 198 -32.04 14.43 18.09
CA LYS A 198 -32.08 15.16 19.37
C LYS A 198 -33.49 15.34 19.92
N THR A 199 -34.44 15.71 19.07
CA THR A 199 -35.76 16.21 19.50
C THR A 199 -36.86 15.15 19.49
N ARG A 200 -36.71 14.09 18.69
CA ARG A 200 -37.77 13.07 18.49
C ARG A 200 -37.43 11.71 19.09
N THR A 201 -36.16 11.42 19.37
CA THR A 201 -35.78 10.17 20.02
C THR A 201 -35.56 10.37 21.52
N ALA A 202 -36.07 9.44 22.33
CA ALA A 202 -35.92 9.38 23.78
C ALA A 202 -34.45 9.23 24.17
N GLU A 203 -34.04 9.82 25.29
CA GLU A 203 -32.63 9.81 25.74
C GLU A 203 -32.06 8.40 25.91
N ASP A 204 -32.89 7.41 26.24
CA ASP A 204 -32.49 6.02 26.40
C ASP A 204 -32.43 5.22 25.08
N GLY A 205 -32.88 5.80 23.97
CA GLY A 205 -32.93 5.18 22.65
C GLY A 205 -34.15 4.30 22.39
N SER A 206 -35.10 4.20 23.32
CA SER A 206 -36.20 3.23 23.27
C SER A 206 -37.12 3.35 22.05
N ASN A 207 -37.42 4.57 21.59
CA ASN A 207 -38.27 4.84 20.42
C ASN A 207 -37.48 5.10 19.12
N PHE A 208 -36.16 4.85 19.11
CA PHE A 208 -35.29 5.21 17.99
C PHE A 208 -35.74 4.57 16.66
N ASN A 209 -36.08 3.27 16.69
CA ASN A 209 -36.56 2.57 15.50
C ASN A 209 -37.86 3.14 14.93
N GLU A 210 -38.79 3.58 15.78
CA GLU A 210 -40.07 4.13 15.35
C GLU A 210 -39.83 5.40 14.52
N VAL A 211 -39.00 6.31 15.04
CA VAL A 211 -38.64 7.58 14.37
C VAL A 211 -37.88 7.33 13.07
N ILE A 212 -36.88 6.45 13.08
CA ILE A 212 -36.06 6.17 11.90
C ILE A 212 -36.85 5.45 10.80
N LYS A 213 -37.77 4.56 11.14
CA LYS A 213 -38.66 3.92 10.16
C LYS A 213 -39.46 4.95 9.38
N GLU A 214 -40.04 5.93 10.08
CA GLU A 214 -40.82 7.00 9.44
C GLU A 214 -39.94 7.91 8.58
N LEU A 215 -38.76 8.28 9.08
CA LEU A 215 -37.81 9.09 8.34
C LEU A 215 -37.31 8.38 7.08
N PHE A 216 -36.89 7.13 7.17
CA PHE A 216 -36.40 6.38 6.01
C PHE A 216 -37.50 6.16 4.99
N ALA A 217 -38.73 5.91 5.44
CA ALA A 217 -39.88 5.79 4.54
C ALA A 217 -40.20 7.10 3.82
N ILE A 218 -40.12 8.27 4.46
CA ILE A 218 -40.44 9.53 3.77
C ILE A 218 -39.44 9.86 2.66
N LEU A 219 -38.16 9.51 2.85
CA LEU A 219 -37.10 9.70 1.86
C LEU A 219 -37.30 8.87 0.58
N ASP A 220 -38.12 7.82 0.65
CA ASP A 220 -38.53 6.98 -0.48
C ASP A 220 -39.88 7.33 -1.10
N ILE A 221 -40.64 8.26 -0.50
CA ILE A 221 -41.95 8.69 -1.01
C ILE A 221 -41.78 10.00 -1.77
N ASN A 222 -42.22 10.05 -3.03
CA ASN A 222 -42.23 11.28 -3.83
C ASN A 222 -42.99 12.41 -3.14
N GLU A 223 -42.47 13.63 -3.17
CA GLU A 223 -43.04 14.81 -2.48
C GLU A 223 -44.53 15.02 -2.77
N LEU A 224 -44.97 14.76 -4.01
CA LEU A 224 -46.38 14.91 -4.42
C LEU A 224 -47.32 13.88 -3.79
N ALA A 225 -46.79 12.78 -3.25
CA ALA A 225 -47.53 11.66 -2.67
C ALA A 225 -47.55 11.67 -1.13
N ARG A 226 -47.08 12.74 -0.47
CA ARG A 226 -46.91 12.81 0.99
C ARG A 226 -48.11 13.38 1.76
N ASN A 227 -49.31 13.37 1.16
CA ASN A 227 -50.50 13.92 1.81
C ASN A 227 -50.84 13.15 3.10
N GLY A 228 -51.09 13.88 4.20
CA GLY A 228 -51.40 13.31 5.51
C GLY A 228 -50.20 12.80 6.32
N LYS A 229 -48.97 13.11 5.89
CA LYS A 229 -47.74 12.89 6.68
C LYS A 229 -47.48 14.06 7.62
N ASP A 230 -46.78 13.79 8.72
CA ASP A 230 -46.44 14.80 9.71
C ASP A 230 -45.57 15.92 9.12
N GLU A 231 -45.79 17.16 9.60
CA GLU A 231 -45.14 18.37 9.07
C GLU A 231 -43.61 18.29 9.10
N TRP A 232 -43.03 17.71 10.14
CA TRP A 232 -41.57 17.56 10.29
C TRP A 232 -40.94 16.62 9.25
N LEU A 233 -41.71 15.66 8.71
CA LEU A 233 -41.25 14.75 7.65
C LEU A 233 -41.24 15.45 6.27
N LEU A 234 -42.06 16.48 6.09
CA LEU A 234 -42.23 17.17 4.80
C LEU A 234 -41.01 18.03 4.44
N GLU A 235 -40.16 18.38 5.41
CA GLU A 235 -38.94 19.15 5.20
C GLU A 235 -37.82 18.35 4.49
N PHE A 236 -37.89 17.02 4.52
CA PHE A 236 -36.88 16.16 3.91
C PHE A 236 -37.13 16.00 2.41
N PRO A 237 -36.13 16.09 1.52
CA PRO A 237 -36.35 15.92 0.09
C PRO A 237 -36.69 14.47 -0.27
N TYR A 238 -37.22 14.26 -1.47
CA TYR A 238 -37.30 12.90 -2.03
C TYR A 238 -35.92 12.45 -2.53
N VAL A 239 -35.40 11.35 -1.98
CA VAL A 239 -34.03 10.89 -2.22
C VAL A 239 -33.94 9.81 -3.29
N ASN A 240 -34.87 8.86 -3.33
CA ASN A 240 -34.57 7.49 -3.76
C ASN A 240 -33.97 7.26 -5.17
N GLY A 241 -33.54 6.01 -5.32
CA GLY A 241 -32.90 5.37 -6.47
C GLY A 241 -32.25 4.03 -6.07
N LYS A 242 -32.84 3.34 -5.07
CA LYS A 242 -32.41 2.12 -4.31
C LYS A 242 -32.04 2.30 -2.83
N LEU A 243 -31.32 3.34 -2.40
CA LEU A 243 -30.76 3.42 -1.01
C LEU A 243 -31.81 3.31 0.12
N PHE A 244 -32.95 3.97 -0.02
CA PHE A 244 -34.06 3.95 0.95
C PHE A 244 -35.22 3.02 0.54
N GLY A 245 -35.05 2.23 -0.52
CA GLY A 245 -36.13 1.39 -1.06
C GLY A 245 -36.48 0.19 -0.17
N GLU A 246 -35.51 -0.33 0.59
CA GLU A 246 -35.74 -1.41 1.55
C GLU A 246 -36.24 -0.89 2.91
N PRO A 247 -37.30 -1.46 3.50
CA PRO A 247 -37.76 -1.06 4.82
C PRO A 247 -36.67 -1.20 5.89
N HIS A 248 -36.67 -0.29 6.88
CA HIS A 248 -35.77 -0.40 8.04
C HIS A 248 -36.09 -1.64 8.88
N VAL A 249 -35.06 -2.41 9.24
CA VAL A 249 -35.14 -3.56 10.14
C VAL A 249 -34.70 -3.11 11.53
N ASP A 250 -35.45 -3.52 12.56
CA ASP A 250 -35.20 -3.08 13.93
C ASP A 250 -33.81 -3.49 14.44
N LEU A 251 -33.12 -2.52 15.04
CA LEU A 251 -31.86 -2.69 15.76
C LEU A 251 -32.03 -2.21 17.20
N ASN A 252 -31.25 -2.74 18.13
CA ASN A 252 -31.18 -2.26 19.50
C ASN A 252 -30.35 -0.97 19.56
N PHE A 253 -30.89 0.06 20.21
CA PHE A 253 -30.18 1.30 20.49
C PHE A 253 -30.14 1.53 22.00
N SER A 254 -28.98 1.95 22.47
CA SER A 254 -28.73 2.37 23.84
C SER A 254 -28.61 3.89 23.88
N LYS A 255 -28.63 4.45 25.09
CA LYS A 255 -28.27 5.86 25.33
C LYS A 255 -26.93 6.22 24.65
N VAL A 256 -25.95 5.31 24.72
CA VAL A 256 -24.60 5.54 24.18
C VAL A 256 -24.61 5.55 22.65
N SER A 257 -25.27 4.59 21.99
CA SER A 257 -25.32 4.59 20.52
C SER A 257 -26.08 5.79 19.97
N ARG A 258 -27.17 6.20 20.64
CA ARG A 258 -27.89 7.45 20.32
C ARG A 258 -26.98 8.68 20.45
N GLU A 259 -26.26 8.82 21.56
CA GLU A 259 -25.33 9.93 21.79
C GLU A 259 -24.26 9.99 20.69
N LEU A 260 -23.66 8.85 20.33
CA LEU A 260 -22.64 8.79 19.28
C LEU A 260 -23.17 9.17 17.89
N LEU A 261 -24.41 8.83 17.56
CA LEU A 261 -25.05 9.24 16.31
C LEU A 261 -25.25 10.75 16.23
N ILE A 262 -25.68 11.38 17.33
CA ILE A 262 -25.83 12.84 17.43
C ILE A 262 -24.46 13.50 17.36
N GLU A 263 -23.47 12.98 18.08
CA GLU A 263 -22.10 13.49 18.06
C GLU A 263 -21.45 13.40 16.69
N ALA A 264 -21.82 12.40 15.88
CA ALA A 264 -21.34 12.28 14.51
C ALA A 264 -21.82 13.43 13.63
N GLY A 265 -23.00 14.02 13.89
CA GLY A 265 -23.48 15.20 13.15
C GLY A 265 -23.10 16.54 13.78
N GLU A 266 -22.91 16.61 15.10
CA GLU A 266 -22.56 17.86 15.79
C GLU A 266 -21.06 18.20 15.73
N LEU A 267 -20.19 17.17 15.79
CA LEU A 267 -18.77 17.37 16.02
C LEU A 267 -17.91 17.11 14.77
N LEU A 268 -18.54 16.70 13.67
CA LEU A 268 -17.92 16.51 12.37
C LEU A 268 -18.56 17.44 11.36
N ASN A 269 -17.75 18.09 10.53
CA ASN A 269 -18.22 18.82 9.37
C ASN A 269 -18.10 17.92 8.14
N TRP A 270 -19.20 17.28 7.73
CA TRP A 270 -19.18 16.32 6.63
C TRP A 270 -18.93 16.95 5.26
N ASN A 271 -19.08 18.28 5.14
CA ASN A 271 -18.72 19.01 3.93
C ASN A 271 -17.20 19.08 3.70
N GLU A 272 -16.39 18.93 4.74
CA GLU A 272 -14.92 18.89 4.64
C GLU A 272 -14.37 17.48 4.42
N ILE A 273 -15.21 16.45 4.54
CA ILE A 273 -14.77 15.05 4.46
C ILE A 273 -14.69 14.61 3.00
N ASN A 274 -13.56 14.01 2.63
CA ASN A 274 -13.33 13.49 1.29
C ASN A 274 -14.04 12.14 1.11
N PRO A 275 -14.77 11.88 0.02
CA PRO A 275 -15.58 10.66 -0.08
C PRO A 275 -14.75 9.37 -0.12
N ASP A 276 -13.49 9.45 -0.57
CA ASP A 276 -12.57 8.30 -0.60
C ASP A 276 -12.15 7.81 0.80
N ILE A 277 -12.35 8.61 1.87
CA ILE A 277 -12.10 8.14 3.23
C ILE A 277 -13.15 7.13 3.69
N LEU A 278 -14.38 7.17 3.16
CA LEU A 278 -15.48 6.33 3.66
C LEU A 278 -15.11 4.85 3.61
N GLY A 279 -14.34 4.45 2.60
CA GLY A 279 -13.73 3.13 2.52
C GLY A 279 -12.79 2.80 3.68
N ALA A 280 -11.90 3.72 4.04
CA ALA A 280 -11.00 3.54 5.18
C ALA A 280 -11.75 3.50 6.52
N MET A 281 -12.81 4.32 6.68
CA MET A 281 -13.67 4.30 7.86
C MET A 281 -14.28 2.91 8.05
N ILE A 282 -14.80 2.33 6.98
CA ILE A 282 -15.44 1.02 6.99
C ILE A 282 -14.44 -0.14 7.15
N GLN A 283 -13.32 -0.10 6.44
CA GLN A 283 -12.28 -1.14 6.59
C GLN A 283 -11.71 -1.18 8.02
N SER A 284 -11.73 -0.05 8.74
CA SER A 284 -11.28 0.00 10.14
C SER A 284 -12.22 -0.70 11.13
N VAL A 285 -13.49 -0.90 10.75
CA VAL A 285 -14.54 -1.53 11.57
C VAL A 285 -14.88 -2.96 11.16
N ALA A 286 -14.41 -3.41 9.99
CA ALA A 286 -14.46 -4.82 9.58
C ALA A 286 -13.71 -5.74 10.58
N SER A 287 -13.89 -7.06 10.43
CA SER A 287 -13.55 -8.09 11.43
C SER A 287 -12.17 -7.99 12.11
N ALA A 288 -11.97 -8.65 13.26
CA ALA A 288 -10.70 -8.64 13.99
C ALA A 288 -9.48 -9.12 13.18
N GLU A 289 -9.71 -10.00 12.20
CA GLU A 289 -8.69 -10.48 11.25
C GLU A 289 -8.41 -9.41 10.17
N ASP A 290 -9.44 -8.70 9.73
CA ASP A 290 -9.33 -7.57 8.80
C ASP A 290 -8.70 -6.33 9.44
N ARG A 291 -8.83 -6.10 10.74
CA ARG A 291 -8.19 -4.96 11.45
C ARG A 291 -6.65 -4.99 11.42
N HIS A 292 -6.04 -6.17 11.35
CA HIS A 292 -4.58 -6.30 11.14
C HIS A 292 -4.16 -6.07 9.68
N VAL A 293 -5.11 -6.17 8.77
CA VAL A 293 -4.97 -6.12 7.31
C VAL A 293 -5.49 -4.78 6.74
N ALA A 294 -6.28 -4.01 7.49
CA ALA A 294 -6.97 -2.78 7.08
C ALA A 294 -6.01 -1.68 6.60
N GLY A 295 -4.77 -1.70 7.10
CA GLY A 295 -3.69 -0.85 6.60
C GLY A 295 -3.14 -1.26 5.22
N MET A 296 -3.55 -2.37 4.62
CA MET A 296 -3.05 -2.89 3.34
C MET A 296 -4.04 -2.69 2.17
N HIS A 297 -5.31 -2.37 2.42
CA HIS A 297 -6.36 -2.30 1.39
C HIS A 297 -6.80 -0.88 0.99
N TYR A 298 -6.74 0.13 1.89
CA TYR A 298 -6.97 1.51 1.47
C TYR A 298 -5.94 1.91 0.42
N THR A 299 -6.37 2.53 -0.68
CA THR A 299 -5.48 2.99 -1.74
C THR A 299 -5.51 4.51 -1.73
N SER A 300 -4.41 5.12 -1.26
CA SER A 300 -4.34 6.57 -1.11
C SER A 300 -4.41 7.30 -2.45
N VAL A 301 -4.93 8.53 -2.45
CA VAL A 301 -5.03 9.37 -3.65
C VAL A 301 -3.70 9.46 -4.41
N PRO A 302 -2.53 9.73 -3.78
CA PRO A 302 -1.26 9.76 -4.51
C PRO A 302 -0.92 8.44 -5.22
N ASN A 303 -1.31 7.30 -4.66
CA ASN A 303 -1.09 6.01 -5.29
C ASN A 303 -2.10 5.73 -6.42
N ILE A 304 -3.36 6.14 -6.28
CA ILE A 304 -4.34 6.10 -7.36
C ILE A 304 -3.85 6.94 -8.55
N MET A 305 -3.32 8.13 -8.29
CA MET A 305 -2.79 9.01 -9.34
C MET A 305 -1.63 8.35 -10.11
N LYS A 306 -0.79 7.52 -9.48
CA LYS A 306 0.25 6.74 -10.19
C LYS A 306 -0.33 5.73 -11.18
N VAL A 307 -1.59 5.30 -10.99
CA VAL A 307 -2.27 4.39 -11.91
C VAL A 307 -2.99 5.20 -12.99
N ILE A 308 -3.86 6.14 -12.60
CA ILE A 308 -4.79 6.76 -13.55
C ILE A 308 -4.14 7.81 -14.46
N LYS A 309 -3.09 8.50 -13.99
CA LYS A 309 -2.32 9.48 -14.79
C LYS A 309 -1.76 8.86 -16.07
N PRO A 310 -0.86 7.88 -15.99
CA PRO A 310 -0.32 7.25 -17.19
C PRO A 310 -1.31 6.35 -17.93
N LEU A 311 -2.40 5.91 -17.28
CA LEU A 311 -3.39 5.06 -17.92
C LEU A 311 -4.28 5.84 -18.91
N PHE A 312 -4.74 7.04 -18.54
CA PHE A 312 -5.61 7.84 -19.41
C PHE A 312 -5.54 9.36 -19.14
N LEU A 313 -5.35 9.78 -17.89
CA LEU A 313 -5.58 11.18 -17.50
C LEU A 313 -4.50 12.12 -18.07
N ASP A 314 -3.25 11.71 -18.14
CA ASP A 314 -2.18 12.51 -18.73
C ASP A 314 -2.44 12.77 -20.21
N ASP A 315 -2.82 11.74 -20.98
CA ASP A 315 -3.10 11.85 -22.41
C ASP A 315 -4.30 12.76 -22.70
N LEU A 316 -5.38 12.65 -21.90
CA LEU A 316 -6.55 13.52 -22.02
C LEU A 316 -6.24 14.97 -21.63
N THR A 317 -5.42 15.16 -20.59
CA THR A 317 -5.00 16.49 -20.13
C THR A 317 -4.07 17.14 -21.16
N GLU A 318 -3.13 16.40 -21.73
CA GLU A 318 -2.24 16.88 -22.78
C GLU A 318 -3.00 17.30 -24.04
N ALA A 319 -4.04 16.54 -24.42
CA ALA A 319 -4.94 16.91 -25.51
C ALA A 319 -5.66 18.25 -25.24
N PHE A 320 -6.16 18.47 -24.02
CA PHE A 320 -6.77 19.74 -23.62
C PHE A 320 -5.76 20.89 -23.60
N GLU A 321 -4.61 20.72 -22.96
CA GLU A 321 -3.58 21.77 -22.86
C GLU A 321 -3.07 22.18 -24.25
N THR A 322 -2.93 21.23 -25.18
CA THR A 322 -2.58 21.53 -26.58
C THR A 322 -3.63 22.42 -27.26
N LEU A 323 -4.93 22.14 -27.04
CA LEU A 323 -6.02 22.96 -27.60
C LEU A 323 -6.10 24.35 -26.95
N LYS A 324 -5.86 24.42 -25.65
CA LYS A 324 -5.78 25.68 -24.90
C LYS A 324 -4.63 26.56 -25.42
N LEU A 325 -3.44 26.01 -25.58
CA LEU A 325 -2.29 26.72 -26.16
C LEU A 325 -2.58 27.20 -27.59
N ARG A 326 -3.20 26.36 -28.43
CA ARG A 326 -3.64 26.76 -29.77
C ARG A 326 -4.62 27.94 -29.74
N SER A 327 -5.50 27.99 -28.75
CA SER A 327 -6.44 29.10 -28.53
C SER A 327 -5.73 30.39 -28.16
N GLU A 328 -4.85 30.35 -27.15
CA GLU A 328 -4.06 31.49 -26.69
C GLU A 328 -3.18 32.05 -27.82
N GLU A 329 -2.50 31.18 -28.56
CA GLU A 329 -1.70 31.58 -29.72
C GLU A 329 -2.53 32.21 -30.84
N ASN A 330 -3.74 31.73 -31.08
CA ASN A 330 -4.62 32.27 -32.12
C ASN A 330 -5.03 33.72 -31.82
N GLU A 331 -5.16 34.09 -30.55
CA GLU A 331 -5.46 35.47 -30.15
C GLU A 331 -4.25 36.41 -30.26
N LEU A 332 -3.04 35.89 -30.05
CA LEU A 332 -1.80 36.69 -30.04
C LEU A 332 -1.16 36.85 -31.44
N LYS A 333 -1.42 35.94 -32.38
CA LYS A 333 -0.82 35.98 -33.72
C LYS A 333 -1.33 37.16 -34.55
N ASP A 334 -0.41 37.78 -35.31
CA ASP A 334 -0.73 38.80 -36.32
C ASP A 334 -1.29 38.12 -37.58
N ILE A 335 -2.59 37.83 -37.55
CA ILE A 335 -3.35 37.18 -38.62
C ILE A 335 -4.64 37.94 -38.90
N THR A 336 -5.21 37.73 -40.09
CA THR A 336 -6.51 38.33 -40.45
C THR A 336 -7.63 37.82 -39.54
N GLU A 337 -8.63 38.67 -39.30
CA GLU A 337 -9.81 38.33 -38.48
C GLU A 337 -10.57 37.12 -39.02
N LYS A 338 -10.63 36.96 -40.34
CA LYS A 338 -11.19 35.76 -40.98
C LYS A 338 -10.44 34.49 -40.57
N THR A 339 -9.11 34.49 -40.69
CA THR A 339 -8.27 33.34 -40.31
C THR A 339 -8.39 33.05 -38.82
N ARG A 340 -8.44 34.09 -37.98
CA ARG A 340 -8.64 33.96 -36.53
C ARG A 340 -9.96 33.25 -36.21
N ASN A 341 -11.05 33.65 -36.87
CA ASN A 341 -12.37 33.05 -36.70
C ASN A 341 -12.44 31.61 -37.23
N ASP A 342 -11.81 31.32 -38.36
CA ASP A 342 -11.74 29.96 -38.92
C ASP A 342 -10.98 29.02 -37.96
N ASN A 343 -9.81 29.44 -37.46
CA ASN A 343 -9.03 28.69 -36.47
C ASN A 343 -9.82 28.47 -35.17
N LYS A 344 -10.48 29.53 -34.67
CA LYS A 344 -11.32 29.47 -33.47
C LYS A 344 -12.43 28.45 -33.62
N ARG A 345 -13.10 28.39 -34.78
CA ARG A 345 -14.13 27.39 -35.07
C ARG A 345 -13.57 25.97 -35.06
N THR A 346 -12.38 25.75 -35.62
CA THR A 346 -11.72 24.44 -35.55
C THR A 346 -11.38 24.04 -34.12
N ILE A 347 -10.87 24.96 -33.30
CA ILE A 347 -10.57 24.69 -31.88
C ILE A 347 -11.84 24.33 -31.10
N ILE A 348 -12.95 25.05 -31.33
CA ILE A 348 -14.25 24.73 -30.72
C ILE A 348 -14.71 23.31 -31.11
N ASN A 349 -14.58 22.95 -32.39
CA ASN A 349 -14.93 21.60 -32.85
C ASN A 349 -14.05 20.53 -32.20
N ASP A 350 -12.74 20.77 -32.11
CA ASP A 350 -11.78 19.85 -31.48
C ASP A 350 -12.07 19.69 -29.97
N LEU A 351 -12.40 20.78 -29.27
CA LEU A 351 -12.81 20.76 -27.85
C LEU A 351 -14.12 19.99 -27.66
N SER A 352 -15.10 20.19 -28.55
CA SER A 352 -16.36 19.45 -28.52
C SER A 352 -16.17 17.96 -28.83
N ALA A 353 -15.23 17.62 -29.71
CA ALA A 353 -14.85 16.24 -29.99
C ALA A 353 -14.15 15.59 -28.78
N LEU A 354 -13.26 16.33 -28.09
CA LEU A 354 -12.63 15.87 -26.85
C LEU A 354 -13.68 15.63 -25.76
N LEU A 355 -14.62 16.56 -25.58
CA LEU A 355 -15.72 16.42 -24.62
C LEU A 355 -16.59 15.19 -24.94
N THR A 356 -16.90 14.97 -26.22
CA THR A 356 -17.64 13.79 -26.70
C THR A 356 -16.87 12.50 -26.47
N ARG A 357 -15.54 12.49 -26.66
CA ARG A 357 -14.72 11.33 -26.35
C ARG A 357 -14.80 11.00 -24.86
N ILE A 358 -14.50 11.98 -24.00
CA ILE A 358 -14.46 11.79 -22.54
C ILE A 358 -15.83 11.34 -22.01
N SER A 359 -16.94 11.84 -22.54
CA SER A 359 -18.29 11.41 -22.14
C SER A 359 -18.62 9.97 -22.49
N ASN A 360 -17.90 9.35 -23.42
CA ASN A 360 -18.14 7.97 -23.86
C ASN A 360 -17.16 6.95 -23.26
N ILE A 361 -16.06 7.42 -22.63
CA ILE A 361 -15.10 6.54 -21.96
C ILE A 361 -15.80 5.71 -20.88
N LYS A 362 -15.48 4.42 -20.84
CA LYS A 362 -15.93 3.50 -19.81
C LYS A 362 -14.80 3.21 -18.83
N PHE A 363 -15.15 3.09 -17.56
CA PHE A 363 -14.23 2.73 -16.48
C PHE A 363 -14.74 1.47 -15.78
N LEU A 364 -13.83 0.56 -15.47
CA LEU A 364 -14.12 -0.66 -14.71
C LEU A 364 -13.08 -0.85 -13.60
N ASP A 365 -13.54 -1.01 -12.37
CA ASP A 365 -12.73 -1.54 -11.28
C ASP A 365 -13.23 -2.95 -10.87
N PRO A 366 -12.55 -4.03 -11.29
CA PRO A 366 -13.01 -5.40 -11.08
C PRO A 366 -12.70 -5.95 -9.68
N ALA A 367 -12.20 -5.11 -8.76
CA ALA A 367 -12.01 -5.42 -7.35
C ALA A 367 -12.14 -4.11 -6.56
N SER A 368 -13.31 -3.47 -6.69
CA SER A 368 -13.46 -2.05 -6.41
C SER A 368 -13.33 -1.65 -4.95
N GLY A 369 -13.51 -2.58 -4.01
CA GLY A 369 -13.62 -2.27 -2.60
C GLY A 369 -14.65 -1.18 -2.38
N SER A 370 -14.26 -0.13 -1.67
CA SER A 370 -15.05 1.09 -1.44
C SER A 370 -15.17 2.04 -2.64
N GLY A 371 -14.63 1.66 -3.81
CA GLY A 371 -14.76 2.44 -5.05
C GLY A 371 -13.74 3.56 -5.22
N ASN A 372 -12.66 3.63 -4.44
CA ASN A 372 -11.73 4.76 -4.44
C ASN A 372 -11.14 5.08 -5.82
N PHE A 373 -10.77 4.07 -6.62
CA PHE A 373 -10.32 4.31 -8.00
C PHE A 373 -11.40 4.96 -8.86
N LEU A 374 -12.64 4.48 -8.77
CA LEU A 374 -13.78 5.02 -9.53
C LEU A 374 -14.10 6.45 -9.11
N ILE A 375 -14.09 6.73 -7.80
CA ILE A 375 -14.35 8.06 -7.23
C ILE A 375 -13.30 9.07 -7.72
N ILE A 376 -12.02 8.74 -7.60
CA ILE A 376 -10.95 9.65 -8.01
C ILE A 376 -10.93 9.82 -9.52
N ALA A 377 -11.10 8.74 -10.31
CA ALA A 377 -11.22 8.86 -11.76
C ALA A 377 -12.39 9.76 -12.16
N TYR A 378 -13.55 9.61 -11.51
CA TYR A 378 -14.71 10.46 -11.75
C TYR A 378 -14.41 11.93 -11.47
N LYS A 379 -13.84 12.25 -10.30
CA LYS A 379 -13.49 13.63 -9.92
C LYS A 379 -12.50 14.26 -10.91
N GLU A 380 -11.46 13.54 -11.29
CA GLU A 380 -10.44 14.06 -12.22
C GLU A 380 -11.00 14.28 -13.63
N ILE A 381 -11.88 13.40 -14.11
CA ILE A 381 -12.56 13.56 -15.40
C ILE A 381 -13.56 14.73 -15.36
N ARG A 382 -14.32 14.90 -14.27
CA ARG A 382 -15.23 16.07 -14.09
C ARG A 382 -14.44 17.38 -14.04
N ARG A 383 -13.29 17.41 -13.38
CA ARG A 383 -12.42 18.61 -13.35
C ARG A 383 -11.87 18.95 -14.73
N LEU A 384 -11.50 17.95 -15.52
CA LEU A 384 -11.09 18.17 -16.90
C LEU A 384 -12.27 18.67 -17.76
N GLU A 385 -13.46 18.11 -17.59
CA GLU A 385 -14.69 18.60 -18.22
C GLU A 385 -14.95 20.08 -17.89
N ILE A 386 -14.89 20.47 -16.61
CA ILE A 386 -15.10 21.86 -16.18
C ILE A 386 -14.14 22.81 -16.93
N LYS A 387 -12.85 22.45 -17.02
CA LYS A 387 -11.85 23.23 -17.76
C LYS A 387 -12.19 23.35 -19.25
N ILE A 388 -12.66 22.26 -19.88
CA ILE A 388 -13.08 22.26 -21.29
C ILE A 388 -14.31 23.16 -21.48
N LEU A 389 -15.31 23.06 -20.60
CA LEU A 389 -16.54 23.85 -20.65
C LEU A 389 -16.26 25.35 -20.45
N GLN A 390 -15.38 25.71 -19.52
CA GLN A 390 -14.94 27.10 -19.32
C GLN A 390 -14.33 27.68 -20.60
N LEU A 391 -13.36 26.97 -21.19
CA LEU A 391 -12.72 27.42 -22.43
C LEU A 391 -13.71 27.49 -23.61
N LEU A 392 -14.65 26.54 -23.71
CA LEU A 392 -15.72 26.60 -24.71
C LEU A 392 -16.63 27.81 -24.52
N GLY A 393 -17.00 28.13 -23.28
CA GLY A 393 -17.80 29.31 -22.93
C GLY A 393 -17.10 30.60 -23.34
N ASP A 394 -15.82 30.74 -22.97
CA ASP A 394 -14.97 31.89 -23.32
C ASP A 394 -14.85 32.08 -24.84
N LEU A 395 -14.79 30.99 -25.60
CA LEU A 395 -14.71 31.06 -27.06
C LEU A 395 -16.05 31.34 -27.72
N GLN A 396 -17.15 30.76 -27.25
CA GLN A 396 -18.44 30.88 -27.92
C GLN A 396 -19.19 32.18 -27.61
N ASN A 397 -18.82 32.91 -26.54
CA ASN A 397 -19.60 34.05 -26.04
C ASN A 397 -21.10 33.70 -25.85
N ASN A 398 -21.39 32.44 -25.50
CA ASN A 398 -22.75 31.93 -25.37
C ASN A 398 -23.18 31.98 -23.91
N ASP A 399 -24.33 32.60 -23.63
CA ASP A 399 -25.00 32.59 -22.32
C ASP A 399 -25.73 31.25 -22.02
N SER A 400 -25.47 30.20 -22.80
CA SER A 400 -26.13 28.91 -22.62
C SER A 400 -25.54 28.20 -21.41
N MET A 401 -26.39 27.81 -20.45
CA MET A 401 -25.99 27.06 -19.26
C MET A 401 -25.49 25.66 -19.65
N PRO A 402 -24.18 25.35 -19.56
CA PRO A 402 -23.68 24.04 -19.90
C PRO A 402 -24.10 23.03 -18.83
N LEU A 403 -24.49 21.82 -19.27
CA LEU A 403 -24.73 20.68 -18.37
C LEU A 403 -23.55 19.71 -18.47
N SER A 404 -23.25 19.02 -17.37
CA SER A 404 -22.30 17.91 -17.36
C SER A 404 -22.74 16.82 -18.35
N VAL A 405 -21.81 16.38 -19.19
CA VAL A 405 -21.97 15.24 -20.10
C VAL A 405 -21.39 13.95 -19.52
N ILE A 406 -20.65 14.03 -18.41
CA ILE A 406 -20.13 12.87 -17.70
C ILE A 406 -21.22 12.27 -16.83
N HIS A 407 -21.45 10.96 -16.98
CA HIS A 407 -22.47 10.21 -16.26
C HIS A 407 -21.84 9.15 -15.36
N LEU A 408 -22.36 8.98 -14.14
CA LEU A 408 -21.93 7.91 -13.22
C LEU A 408 -22.05 6.50 -13.84
N GLY A 409 -23.00 6.27 -14.76
CA GLY A 409 -23.16 5.00 -15.48
C GLY A 409 -21.96 4.59 -16.35
N ASN A 410 -20.96 5.46 -16.53
CA ASN A 410 -19.68 5.10 -17.17
C ASN A 410 -18.68 4.46 -16.20
N PHE A 411 -18.95 4.50 -14.89
CA PHE A 411 -18.07 4.02 -13.83
C PHE A 411 -18.65 2.72 -13.26
N ASN A 412 -17.94 1.61 -13.46
CA ASN A 412 -18.44 0.27 -13.18
C ASN A 412 -17.49 -0.43 -12.20
N GLY A 413 -18.03 -1.27 -11.32
CA GLY A 413 -17.27 -1.91 -10.25
C GLY A 413 -17.74 -3.33 -9.98
N ILE A 414 -16.84 -4.19 -9.53
CA ILE A 414 -17.18 -5.52 -9.03
C ILE A 414 -16.53 -5.66 -7.66
N GLU A 415 -17.33 -5.96 -6.65
CA GLU A 415 -16.87 -6.15 -5.27
C GLU A 415 -17.51 -7.41 -4.69
N LEU A 416 -16.76 -8.21 -3.95
CA LEU A 416 -17.25 -9.44 -3.32
C LEU A 416 -18.02 -9.15 -2.02
N ASP A 417 -17.58 -8.12 -1.28
CA ASP A 417 -18.18 -7.72 -0.02
C ASP A 417 -19.41 -6.81 -0.23
N ASP A 418 -20.53 -7.21 0.37
CA ASP A 418 -21.81 -6.51 0.23
C ASP A 418 -21.76 -5.08 0.80
N PHE A 419 -21.03 -4.88 1.90
CA PHE A 419 -20.94 -3.58 2.53
C PHE A 419 -20.07 -2.61 1.74
N ALA A 420 -18.88 -3.05 1.30
CA ALA A 420 -17.97 -2.25 0.50
C ALA A 420 -18.59 -1.86 -0.85
N HIS A 421 -19.36 -2.76 -1.46
CA HIS A 421 -20.15 -2.50 -2.66
C HIS A 421 -21.11 -1.31 -2.48
N GLU A 422 -21.91 -1.29 -1.41
CA GLU A 422 -22.86 -0.20 -1.17
C GLU A 422 -22.15 1.11 -0.79
N VAL A 423 -21.03 1.04 -0.08
CA VAL A 423 -20.19 2.21 0.23
C VAL A 423 -19.63 2.84 -1.05
N ALA A 424 -19.22 2.04 -2.03
CA ALA A 424 -18.76 2.55 -3.31
C ALA A 424 -19.84 3.36 -4.04
N ARG A 425 -21.09 2.88 -4.00
CA ARG A 425 -22.25 3.57 -4.60
C ARG A 425 -22.52 4.90 -3.90
N LEU A 426 -22.57 4.89 -2.57
CA LEU A 426 -22.74 6.11 -1.77
C LEU A 426 -21.66 7.15 -2.08
N SER A 427 -20.40 6.71 -2.09
CA SER A 427 -19.26 7.59 -2.31
C SER A 427 -19.24 8.20 -3.71
N LEU A 428 -19.74 7.49 -4.73
CA LEU A 428 -19.92 8.01 -6.08
C LEU A 428 -21.01 9.09 -6.16
N TRP A 429 -22.17 8.91 -5.50
CA TRP A 429 -23.20 9.95 -5.42
C TRP A 429 -22.68 11.21 -4.73
N ILE A 430 -21.93 11.01 -3.64
CA ILE A 430 -21.28 12.11 -2.94
C ILE A 430 -20.29 12.84 -3.85
N ALA A 431 -19.45 12.10 -4.59
CA ALA A 431 -18.49 12.69 -5.52
C ALA A 431 -19.20 13.46 -6.65
N GLU A 432 -20.32 12.96 -7.17
CA GLU A 432 -21.16 13.68 -8.14
C GLU A 432 -21.64 15.01 -7.59
N HIS A 433 -22.15 15.03 -6.35
CA HIS A 433 -22.57 16.27 -5.70
C HIS A 433 -21.44 17.27 -5.54
N GLN A 434 -20.26 16.81 -5.08
CA GLN A 434 -19.08 17.66 -4.94
C GLN A 434 -18.66 18.28 -6.28
N MET A 435 -18.63 17.48 -7.35
CA MET A 435 -18.26 17.97 -8.68
C MET A 435 -19.31 18.90 -9.28
N ASN A 436 -20.59 18.71 -8.92
CA ASN A 436 -21.66 19.62 -9.30
C ASN A 436 -21.49 20.98 -8.62
N LYS A 437 -21.13 21.03 -7.35
CA LYS A 437 -20.77 22.28 -6.67
C LYS A 437 -19.54 22.95 -7.29
N GLU A 438 -18.46 22.19 -7.53
CA GLU A 438 -17.26 22.74 -8.20
C GLU A 438 -17.62 23.34 -9.58
N LEU A 439 -18.54 22.72 -10.33
CA LEU A 439 -19.04 23.25 -11.61
C LEU A 439 -19.87 24.54 -11.44
N GLU A 440 -20.77 24.59 -10.46
CA GLU A 440 -21.60 25.78 -10.17
C GLU A 440 -20.75 26.98 -9.75
N GLU A 441 -19.70 26.75 -8.95
CA GLU A 441 -18.72 27.76 -8.57
C GLU A 441 -17.89 28.24 -9.76
N ALA A 442 -17.50 27.32 -10.64
CA ALA A 442 -16.68 27.59 -11.82
C ALA A 442 -17.44 28.28 -12.96
N ILE A 443 -18.74 27.99 -13.10
CA ILE A 443 -19.61 28.49 -14.18
C ILE A 443 -20.96 28.94 -13.58
N PRO A 444 -21.06 30.23 -13.18
CA PRO A 444 -22.27 30.78 -12.55
C PRO A 444 -23.51 30.63 -13.43
N GLY A 445 -24.63 30.22 -12.82
CA GLY A 445 -25.90 30.00 -13.51
C GLY A 445 -26.18 28.54 -13.87
N THR A 446 -25.20 27.64 -13.75
CA THR A 446 -25.45 26.21 -13.83
C THR A 446 -26.36 25.75 -12.68
N ILE A 447 -27.30 24.85 -12.94
CA ILE A 447 -28.15 24.22 -11.90
C ILE A 447 -27.92 22.72 -11.99
N ALA A 448 -27.22 22.14 -11.01
CA ALA A 448 -26.97 20.71 -10.95
C ALA A 448 -27.64 20.13 -9.70
N LYS A 449 -28.81 19.49 -9.89
CA LYS A 449 -29.51 18.79 -8.81
C LYS A 449 -29.06 17.34 -8.73
N LEU A 450 -28.53 16.94 -7.56
CA LEU A 450 -28.20 15.54 -7.25
C LEU A 450 -29.47 14.67 -7.13
N LEU A 451 -30.51 15.20 -6.47
CA LEU A 451 -31.71 14.43 -6.15
C LEU A 451 -32.78 14.51 -7.26
N PRO A 452 -33.55 13.42 -7.47
CA PRO A 452 -33.44 12.11 -6.82
C PRO A 452 -32.21 11.32 -7.31
N LEU A 453 -31.66 10.45 -6.44
CA LEU A 453 -30.49 9.63 -6.77
C LEU A 453 -30.80 8.74 -7.98
N LYS A 454 -30.01 8.86 -9.04
CA LYS A 454 -30.06 7.95 -10.19
C LYS A 454 -29.14 6.74 -9.92
N ASP A 455 -29.21 5.70 -10.75
CA ASP A 455 -28.31 4.54 -10.61
C ASP A 455 -26.82 5.02 -10.57
N ALA A 456 -26.16 4.84 -9.42
CA ALA A 456 -24.75 5.18 -9.21
C ALA A 456 -23.84 4.09 -9.77
N GLY A 457 -23.37 4.30 -11.00
CA GLY A 457 -22.50 3.33 -11.67
C GLY A 457 -23.14 1.95 -11.80
N ASN A 458 -22.44 1.03 -12.43
CA ASN A 458 -22.80 -0.39 -12.35
C ASN A 458 -21.83 -1.08 -11.38
N ILE A 459 -22.03 -0.84 -10.07
CA ILE A 459 -21.29 -1.56 -9.03
C ILE A 459 -22.06 -2.84 -8.72
N VAL A 460 -21.41 -4.00 -8.84
CA VAL A 460 -22.04 -5.33 -8.70
C VAL A 460 -21.39 -6.11 -7.55
N CYS A 461 -22.23 -6.61 -6.64
CA CYS A 461 -21.80 -7.51 -5.56
C CYS A 461 -21.62 -8.94 -6.10
N ALA A 462 -20.37 -9.34 -6.41
CA ALA A 462 -20.04 -10.64 -6.99
C ALA A 462 -18.55 -11.00 -6.87
N ASN A 463 -18.24 -12.29 -6.99
CA ASN A 463 -16.86 -12.74 -7.19
C ASN A 463 -16.43 -12.45 -8.65
N SER A 464 -15.57 -11.44 -8.81
CA SER A 464 -15.05 -10.97 -10.09
C SER A 464 -14.38 -12.06 -10.94
N LEU A 465 -13.77 -13.09 -10.35
CA LEU A 465 -13.14 -14.18 -11.10
C LEU A 465 -14.14 -15.22 -11.62
N ARG A 466 -15.38 -15.26 -11.11
CA ARG A 466 -16.40 -16.26 -11.47
C ARG A 466 -17.45 -15.79 -12.48
N ILE A 467 -17.70 -14.50 -12.59
CA ILE A 467 -18.72 -13.94 -13.50
C ILE A 467 -18.13 -13.52 -14.84
N ASP A 468 -18.91 -13.37 -15.91
CA ASP A 468 -18.42 -12.71 -17.13
C ASP A 468 -18.45 -11.18 -16.92
N TRP A 469 -17.35 -10.49 -17.21
CA TRP A 469 -17.33 -9.02 -17.09
C TRP A 469 -18.25 -8.35 -18.12
N ASN A 470 -18.62 -9.04 -19.20
CA ASN A 470 -19.64 -8.57 -20.14
C ASN A 470 -21.05 -8.52 -19.55
N ASP A 471 -21.33 -9.28 -18.48
CA ASP A 471 -22.61 -9.20 -17.75
C ASP A 471 -22.71 -7.91 -16.92
N VAL A 472 -21.56 -7.32 -16.57
CA VAL A 472 -21.46 -6.04 -15.86
C VAL A 472 -21.41 -4.90 -16.86
N LEU A 473 -20.43 -4.92 -17.77
CA LEU A 473 -20.28 -3.90 -18.79
C LEU A 473 -20.11 -4.60 -20.14
N ARG A 474 -21.13 -4.50 -20.99
CA ARG A 474 -21.03 -5.04 -22.35
C ARG A 474 -20.36 -4.02 -23.26
N LEU A 475 -19.17 -4.34 -23.75
CA LEU A 475 -18.43 -3.50 -24.68
C LEU A 475 -18.94 -3.65 -26.12
N LYS A 476 -18.91 -2.55 -26.86
CA LYS A 476 -19.05 -2.50 -28.33
C LYS A 476 -17.66 -2.38 -28.97
N GLU A 477 -17.57 -2.69 -30.26
CA GLU A 477 -16.31 -2.78 -31.02
C GLU A 477 -15.44 -1.50 -30.96
N ASN A 478 -16.06 -0.33 -30.82
CA ASN A 478 -15.36 0.96 -30.76
C ASN A 478 -15.41 1.63 -29.37
N ASP A 479 -15.82 0.90 -28.33
CA ASP A 479 -15.83 1.46 -26.98
C ASP A 479 -14.38 1.60 -26.47
N GLU A 480 -14.10 2.75 -25.85
CA GLU A 480 -12.85 3.04 -25.15
C GLU A 480 -13.03 2.67 -23.66
N ILE A 481 -12.23 1.73 -23.16
CA ILE A 481 -12.34 1.19 -21.80
C ILE A 481 -11.01 1.28 -21.05
N TYR A 482 -11.08 1.79 -19.82
CA TYR A 482 -9.97 1.77 -18.86
C TYR A 482 -10.34 0.92 -17.65
N ILE A 483 -9.56 -0.15 -17.42
CA ILE A 483 -9.72 -1.02 -16.27
C ILE A 483 -8.64 -0.68 -15.25
N MET A 484 -8.99 -0.45 -14.00
CA MET A 484 -8.04 -0.02 -12.98
C MET A 484 -8.40 -0.60 -11.63
N GLY A 485 -7.41 -0.81 -10.76
CA GLY A 485 -7.71 -1.24 -9.40
C GLY A 485 -6.49 -1.75 -8.63
N ASN A 486 -6.76 -2.24 -7.43
CA ASN A 486 -5.80 -2.90 -6.56
C ASN A 486 -6.33 -4.27 -6.13
N PRO A 487 -6.36 -5.27 -7.04
CA PRO A 487 -6.91 -6.57 -6.71
C PRO A 487 -6.12 -7.29 -5.61
N PRO A 488 -6.72 -8.30 -4.94
CA PRO A 488 -6.04 -9.02 -3.86
C PRO A 488 -4.85 -9.85 -4.38
N TYR A 489 -3.68 -9.64 -3.78
CA TYR A 489 -2.47 -10.44 -4.04
C TYR A 489 -2.19 -11.42 -2.88
N LEU A 490 -2.34 -12.72 -3.18
CA LEU A 490 -2.15 -13.81 -2.25
C LEU A 490 -1.29 -14.90 -2.92
N GLY A 491 -0.07 -15.04 -2.41
CA GLY A 491 0.84 -16.09 -2.86
C GLY A 491 0.27 -17.48 -2.61
N LYS A 492 0.74 -18.48 -3.37
CA LYS A 492 0.22 -19.87 -3.39
C LYS A 492 -0.08 -20.52 -2.02
N SER A 493 0.70 -20.19 -0.98
CA SER A 493 0.54 -20.76 0.37
C SER A 493 -0.52 -20.06 1.22
N LEU A 494 -0.92 -18.84 0.86
CA LEU A 494 -1.88 -18.01 1.60
C LEU A 494 -3.31 -18.13 1.04
N GLN A 495 -3.47 -18.61 -0.20
CA GLN A 495 -4.79 -18.79 -0.80
C GLN A 495 -5.62 -19.84 -0.05
N ASN A 496 -6.89 -19.52 0.21
CA ASN A 496 -7.87 -20.42 0.80
C ASN A 496 -8.41 -21.44 -0.23
N ALA A 497 -9.32 -22.33 0.18
CA ALA A 497 -9.85 -23.37 -0.71
C ALA A 497 -10.67 -22.81 -1.88
N GLU A 498 -11.47 -21.77 -1.64
CA GLU A 498 -12.32 -21.14 -2.66
C GLU A 498 -11.48 -20.41 -3.71
N GLN A 499 -10.50 -19.62 -3.27
CA GLN A 499 -9.57 -18.90 -4.16
C GLN A 499 -8.77 -19.85 -5.05
N ARG A 500 -8.37 -21.02 -4.53
CA ARG A 500 -7.71 -22.05 -5.35
C ARG A 500 -8.64 -22.65 -6.40
N GLU A 501 -9.92 -22.78 -6.08
CA GLU A 501 -10.93 -23.26 -7.03
C GLU A 501 -11.24 -22.19 -8.08
N ASP A 502 -11.29 -20.90 -7.70
CA ASP A 502 -11.41 -19.79 -8.64
C ASP A 502 -10.30 -19.83 -9.68
N MET A 503 -9.05 -19.92 -9.23
CA MET A 503 -7.89 -20.01 -10.12
C MET A 503 -7.98 -21.22 -11.04
N LYS A 504 -8.38 -22.38 -10.52
CA LYS A 504 -8.54 -23.62 -11.31
C LYS A 504 -9.60 -23.45 -12.41
N ASN A 505 -10.75 -22.86 -12.07
CA ASN A 505 -11.84 -22.65 -13.01
C ASN A 505 -11.48 -21.61 -14.07
N LEU A 506 -10.72 -20.59 -13.71
CA LEU A 506 -10.33 -19.52 -14.61
C LEU A 506 -9.26 -19.95 -15.63
N VAL A 507 -8.22 -20.62 -15.17
CA VAL A 507 -7.00 -20.85 -15.96
C VAL A 507 -6.96 -22.23 -16.64
N GLY A 508 -7.87 -23.14 -16.27
CA GLY A 508 -7.96 -24.48 -16.86
C GLY A 508 -6.63 -25.25 -16.82
N ASP A 509 -6.08 -25.53 -18.00
CA ASP A 509 -4.92 -26.40 -18.22
C ASP A 509 -3.54 -25.69 -18.15
N ILE A 510 -3.47 -24.42 -17.74
CA ILE A 510 -2.17 -23.73 -17.59
C ILE A 510 -1.24 -24.52 -16.67
N ARG A 511 -0.05 -24.86 -17.20
CA ARG A 511 0.92 -25.66 -16.48
C ARG A 511 1.42 -24.90 -15.24
N LYS A 512 1.49 -25.58 -14.09
CA LYS A 512 1.94 -25.01 -12.80
C LYS A 512 1.09 -23.83 -12.28
N TYR A 513 -0.16 -23.65 -12.72
CA TYR A 513 -1.03 -22.57 -12.24
C TYR A 513 -1.17 -22.50 -10.70
N LYS A 514 -1.07 -23.64 -10.01
CA LYS A 514 -1.08 -23.74 -8.53
C LYS A 514 0.06 -22.98 -7.83
N LEU A 515 1.06 -22.50 -8.58
CA LEU A 515 2.16 -21.71 -8.06
C LEU A 515 1.91 -20.20 -8.18
N LEU A 516 0.92 -19.80 -8.98
CA LEU A 516 0.65 -18.40 -9.29
C LEU A 516 0.05 -17.67 -8.09
N ASP A 517 0.37 -16.38 -8.01
CA ASP A 517 -0.33 -15.46 -7.12
C ASP A 517 -1.79 -15.29 -7.55
N TYR A 518 -2.69 -15.06 -6.60
CA TYR A 518 -4.13 -14.93 -6.85
C TYR A 518 -4.44 -13.75 -7.79
N ILE A 519 -3.65 -12.67 -7.74
CA ILE A 519 -3.82 -11.50 -8.61
C ILE A 519 -3.68 -11.83 -10.11
N PHE A 520 -3.04 -12.95 -10.47
CA PHE A 520 -2.98 -13.40 -11.86
C PHE A 520 -4.36 -13.51 -12.49
N GLY A 521 -5.39 -13.88 -11.72
CA GLY A 521 -6.74 -14.00 -12.25
C GLY A 521 -7.27 -12.70 -12.86
N TRP A 522 -6.97 -11.56 -12.24
CA TRP A 522 -7.39 -10.25 -12.77
C TRP A 522 -6.61 -9.84 -14.01
N PHE A 523 -5.29 -10.07 -14.05
CA PHE A 523 -4.50 -9.85 -15.26
C PHE A 523 -4.99 -10.69 -16.43
N TRP A 524 -5.28 -11.97 -16.18
CA TRP A 524 -5.81 -12.90 -17.17
C TRP A 524 -7.15 -12.42 -17.72
N LYS A 525 -8.11 -12.07 -16.84
CA LYS A 525 -9.42 -11.59 -17.26
C LYS A 525 -9.37 -10.24 -17.96
N ALA A 526 -8.58 -9.29 -17.46
CA ALA A 526 -8.44 -7.98 -18.08
C ALA A 526 -7.87 -8.10 -19.48
N LYS A 527 -6.82 -8.90 -19.66
CA LYS A 527 -6.24 -9.22 -20.97
C LYS A 527 -7.31 -9.76 -21.93
N GLN A 528 -8.06 -10.79 -21.52
CA GLN A 528 -9.14 -11.36 -22.36
C GLN A 528 -10.25 -10.35 -22.68
N TYR A 529 -10.58 -9.48 -21.73
CA TYR A 529 -11.67 -8.53 -21.86
C TYR A 529 -11.31 -7.34 -22.77
N ILE A 530 -10.04 -6.89 -22.77
CA ILE A 530 -9.61 -5.80 -23.65
C ILE A 530 -9.32 -6.26 -25.09
N GLU A 531 -9.00 -7.54 -25.32
CA GLU A 531 -8.64 -8.08 -26.65
C GLU A 531 -9.68 -7.77 -27.74
N THR A 532 -10.96 -7.58 -27.38
CA THR A 532 -12.05 -7.30 -28.32
C THR A 532 -12.49 -5.83 -28.40
N SER A 533 -11.74 -4.90 -27.80
CA SER A 533 -12.11 -3.46 -27.67
C SER A 533 -10.88 -2.54 -27.77
N HIS A 534 -11.03 -1.22 -27.70
CA HIS A 534 -9.88 -0.32 -27.49
C HIS A 534 -9.66 -0.15 -25.98
N GLY A 535 -8.86 -1.06 -25.41
CA GLY A 535 -8.79 -1.22 -23.97
C GLY A 535 -7.38 -1.11 -23.41
N SER A 536 -7.28 -0.41 -22.27
CA SER A 536 -6.09 -0.43 -21.44
C SER A 536 -6.46 -0.78 -20.00
N PHE A 537 -5.56 -1.46 -19.29
CA PHE A 537 -5.75 -1.73 -17.88
C PHE A 537 -4.51 -1.46 -17.07
N ALA A 538 -4.66 -1.09 -15.80
CA ALA A 538 -3.54 -0.99 -14.89
C ALA A 538 -3.88 -1.46 -13.48
N PHE A 539 -3.03 -2.33 -12.93
CA PHE A 539 -3.21 -2.85 -11.58
C PHE A 539 -2.02 -2.55 -10.69
N VAL A 540 -2.32 -2.23 -9.44
CA VAL A 540 -1.37 -2.34 -8.33
C VAL A 540 -1.21 -3.83 -8.02
N THR A 541 0.03 -4.31 -7.88
CA THR A 541 0.29 -5.74 -7.69
C THR A 541 1.56 -5.98 -6.88
N THR A 542 1.67 -7.17 -6.28
CA THR A 542 2.91 -7.62 -5.66
C THR A 542 4.04 -7.66 -6.68
N ASN A 543 5.23 -7.19 -6.29
CA ASN A 543 6.40 -7.25 -7.17
C ASN A 543 6.84 -8.69 -7.49
N SER A 544 6.34 -9.69 -6.76
CA SER A 544 6.66 -11.09 -6.99
C SER A 544 6.17 -11.62 -8.34
N ILE A 545 5.16 -11.01 -8.98
CA ILE A 545 4.75 -11.46 -10.32
C ILE A 545 5.78 -11.10 -11.39
N CYS A 546 6.64 -10.12 -11.14
CA CYS A 546 7.74 -9.69 -12.01
C CYS A 546 9.10 -10.27 -11.58
N GLN A 547 9.11 -11.25 -10.68
CA GLN A 547 10.33 -11.83 -10.11
C GLN A 547 10.25 -13.36 -10.04
N GLY A 548 11.42 -14.00 -10.04
CA GLY A 548 11.53 -15.42 -9.70
C GLY A 548 10.74 -16.37 -10.61
N GLU A 549 10.22 -17.45 -10.02
CA GLU A 549 9.53 -18.53 -10.75
C GLU A 549 8.18 -18.10 -11.33
N GLN A 550 7.58 -17.01 -10.85
CA GLN A 550 6.29 -16.53 -11.34
C GLN A 550 6.43 -16.08 -12.80
N VAL A 551 7.58 -15.52 -13.18
CA VAL A 551 7.71 -14.84 -14.46
C VAL A 551 7.53 -15.78 -15.64
N SER A 552 8.19 -16.94 -15.62
CA SER A 552 8.10 -17.90 -16.73
C SER A 552 6.80 -18.73 -16.74
N ILE A 553 6.00 -18.65 -15.67
CA ILE A 553 4.68 -19.32 -15.61
C ILE A 553 3.57 -18.37 -16.04
N LEU A 554 3.65 -17.09 -15.69
CA LEU A 554 2.58 -16.09 -15.82
C LEU A 554 2.63 -15.34 -17.16
N TRP A 555 3.76 -14.68 -17.44
CA TRP A 555 3.86 -13.69 -18.50
C TRP A 555 3.82 -14.21 -19.93
N PRO A 556 4.25 -15.45 -20.25
CA PRO A 556 4.08 -16.00 -21.60
C PRO A 556 2.63 -16.03 -22.07
N TYR A 557 1.66 -15.94 -21.15
CA TYR A 557 0.25 -15.92 -21.46
C TYR A 557 -0.36 -14.50 -21.49
N LEU A 558 0.30 -13.52 -20.88
CA LEU A 558 -0.19 -12.13 -20.82
C LEU A 558 0.40 -11.26 -21.92
N LEU A 559 1.67 -11.48 -22.29
CA LEU A 559 2.33 -10.75 -23.36
C LEU A 559 2.22 -11.53 -24.66
N ASN A 560 1.70 -10.87 -25.69
CA ASN A 560 1.66 -11.37 -27.06
C ASN A 560 1.78 -10.17 -28.03
N ASP A 561 1.56 -10.40 -29.32
CA ASP A 561 1.64 -9.34 -30.34
C ASP A 561 0.50 -8.30 -30.22
N GLU A 562 -0.59 -8.65 -29.50
CA GLU A 562 -1.78 -7.82 -29.36
C GLU A 562 -1.78 -7.02 -28.06
N VAL A 563 -1.19 -7.53 -26.97
CA VAL A 563 -1.20 -6.93 -25.64
C VAL A 563 0.22 -6.80 -25.10
N ARG A 564 0.58 -5.59 -24.70
CA ARG A 564 1.90 -5.24 -24.16
C ARG A 564 1.79 -4.36 -22.93
N ILE A 565 2.92 -4.19 -22.21
CA ILE A 565 3.02 -3.24 -21.11
C ILE A 565 3.22 -1.82 -21.69
N SER A 566 2.25 -0.92 -21.44
CA SER A 566 2.31 0.49 -21.83
C SER A 566 3.03 1.35 -20.79
N PHE A 567 2.94 1.00 -19.52
CA PHE A 567 3.74 1.65 -18.50
C PHE A 567 3.96 0.75 -17.29
N ALA A 568 5.00 1.03 -16.50
CA ALA A 568 5.17 0.35 -15.22
C ALA A 568 5.87 1.24 -14.20
N TYR A 569 5.43 1.14 -12.94
CA TYR A 569 6.21 1.60 -11.79
C TYR A 569 6.98 0.44 -11.21
N GLN A 570 8.29 0.63 -11.06
CA GLN A 570 9.14 -0.31 -10.36
C GLN A 570 8.76 -0.45 -8.89
N SER A 571 9.34 -1.46 -8.22
CA SER A 571 9.03 -1.78 -6.83
C SER A 571 9.15 -0.55 -5.92
N PHE A 572 8.07 -0.17 -5.23
CA PHE A 572 8.07 0.87 -4.21
C PHE A 572 7.30 0.40 -2.97
N LYS A 573 7.56 1.03 -1.82
CA LYS A 573 6.81 0.73 -0.61
C LYS A 573 5.41 1.32 -0.71
N TRP A 574 4.41 0.45 -0.65
CA TRP A 574 3.03 0.81 -0.47
C TRP A 574 2.83 1.26 0.96
N ASN A 575 2.83 2.57 1.15
CA ASN A 575 2.54 3.18 2.44
C ASN A 575 1.10 3.66 2.43
N ASN A 576 0.30 3.15 3.38
CA ASN A 576 -1.01 3.70 3.72
C ASN A 576 -0.90 4.44 5.05
N ASN A 577 -1.58 5.55 5.27
CA ASN A 577 -1.37 6.36 6.49
C ASN A 577 -1.97 5.73 7.78
N ALA A 578 -2.27 4.44 7.78
CA ALA A 578 -2.75 3.69 8.94
C ALA A 578 -1.66 3.52 10.01
N LYS A 579 -2.08 3.46 11.29
CA LYS A 579 -1.22 3.43 12.51
C LYS A 579 -0.12 2.36 12.55
N ASN A 580 -0.19 1.29 11.75
CA ASN A 580 0.78 0.17 11.74
C ASN A 580 1.26 -0.17 10.31
N ASN A 581 1.92 0.79 9.66
CA ASN A 581 2.32 0.70 8.26
C ASN A 581 3.58 -0.15 8.05
N ALA A 582 3.46 -1.47 8.15
CA ALA A 582 4.48 -2.38 7.59
C ALA A 582 4.32 -2.41 6.06
N GLY A 583 4.77 -1.35 5.38
CA GLY A 583 4.50 -1.15 3.95
C GLY A 583 4.90 -2.35 3.09
N VAL A 584 3.95 -2.85 2.31
CA VAL A 584 4.14 -3.94 1.34
C VAL A 584 4.89 -3.38 0.13
N THR A 585 5.84 -4.11 -0.45
CA THR A 585 6.49 -3.66 -1.69
C THR A 585 5.63 -4.06 -2.89
N VAL A 586 5.17 -3.09 -3.66
CA VAL A 586 4.30 -3.28 -4.82
C VAL A 586 4.92 -2.72 -6.09
N VAL A 587 4.36 -3.10 -7.23
CA VAL A 587 4.59 -2.48 -8.55
C VAL A 587 3.24 -2.05 -9.11
N ILE A 588 3.25 -1.15 -10.09
CA ILE A 588 2.06 -0.82 -10.89
C ILE A 588 2.38 -1.22 -12.33
N ILE A 589 1.47 -1.95 -12.97
CA ILE A 589 1.65 -2.41 -14.34
C ILE A 589 0.46 -1.97 -15.15
N GLY A 590 0.70 -1.12 -16.15
CA GLY A 590 -0.25 -0.75 -17.18
C GLY A 590 -0.03 -1.56 -18.45
N MET A 591 -1.08 -2.14 -18.98
CA MET A 591 -1.10 -2.92 -20.21
C MET A 591 -2.16 -2.37 -21.16
N THR A 592 -1.91 -2.52 -22.45
CA THR A 592 -2.79 -2.00 -23.50
C THR A 592 -2.76 -2.93 -24.70
N ASN A 593 -3.86 -2.93 -25.47
CA ASN A 593 -3.86 -3.48 -26.81
C ASN A 593 -3.64 -2.43 -27.92
N ASP A 594 -3.40 -1.16 -27.56
CA ASP A 594 -2.97 -0.14 -28.50
C ASP A 594 -1.44 -0.15 -28.67
N VAL A 595 -1.00 -0.72 -29.79
CA VAL A 595 0.42 -0.81 -30.17
C VAL A 595 1.06 0.52 -30.56
N ASN A 596 0.31 1.62 -30.60
CA ASN A 596 0.85 2.96 -30.86
C ASN A 596 1.29 3.71 -29.60
N ILE A 597 0.86 3.27 -28.41
CA ILE A 597 1.19 3.94 -27.13
C ILE A 597 2.67 3.72 -26.77
N GLN A 598 3.49 4.77 -26.79
CA GLN A 598 4.91 4.67 -26.44
C GLN A 598 5.10 4.23 -24.97
N PRO A 599 5.81 3.11 -24.70
CA PRO A 599 5.97 2.63 -23.33
C PRO A 599 6.74 3.58 -22.40
N LYS A 600 6.27 3.75 -21.16
CA LYS A 600 6.88 4.60 -20.12
C LYS A 600 7.25 3.79 -18.86
N LEU A 601 8.53 3.79 -18.48
CA LEU A 601 9.01 3.12 -17.27
C LEU A 601 9.31 4.15 -16.17
N TYR A 602 8.66 4.01 -15.02
CA TYR A 602 8.81 4.86 -13.84
C TYR A 602 9.76 4.20 -12.84
N LEU A 603 10.92 4.80 -12.64
CA LEU A 603 11.99 4.28 -11.79
C LEU A 603 11.82 4.72 -10.33
N GLN A 604 12.47 4.01 -9.41
CA GLN A 604 12.43 4.30 -7.97
C GLN A 604 12.92 5.70 -7.58
N ASN A 605 13.82 6.28 -8.39
CA ASN A 605 14.35 7.63 -8.17
C ASN A 605 13.42 8.75 -8.68
N GLY A 606 12.22 8.41 -9.16
CA GLY A 606 11.25 9.35 -9.74
C GLY A 606 11.50 9.68 -11.22
N THR A 607 12.54 9.12 -11.85
CA THR A 607 12.81 9.31 -13.28
C THR A 607 11.81 8.53 -14.12
N VAL A 608 11.32 9.15 -15.18
CA VAL A 608 10.46 8.51 -16.18
C VAL A 608 11.25 8.35 -17.48
N MET A 609 11.27 7.14 -18.01
CA MET A 609 11.95 6.82 -19.27
C MET A 609 10.96 6.36 -20.32
N SER A 610 10.98 6.98 -21.50
CA SER A 610 10.36 6.39 -22.69
C SER A 610 11.24 5.27 -23.21
N VAL A 611 10.69 4.07 -23.34
CA VAL A 611 11.44 2.86 -23.72
C VAL A 611 10.76 2.17 -24.89
N SER A 612 11.51 1.36 -25.64
CA SER A 612 10.96 0.67 -26.81
C SER A 612 10.01 -0.47 -26.44
N ASN A 613 10.28 -1.15 -25.33
CA ASN A 613 9.43 -2.20 -24.77
C ASN A 613 9.70 -2.34 -23.27
N ILE A 614 8.68 -2.68 -22.50
CA ILE A 614 8.82 -3.06 -21.08
C ILE A 614 8.54 -4.56 -21.01
N ASN A 615 9.54 -5.34 -20.56
CA ASN A 615 9.38 -6.78 -20.42
C ASN A 615 8.80 -7.19 -19.07
N ALA A 616 8.60 -8.50 -18.88
CA ALA A 616 8.03 -9.09 -17.66
C ALA A 616 8.80 -8.81 -16.36
N TYR A 617 10.07 -8.42 -16.46
CA TYR A 617 10.91 -8.04 -15.32
C TYR A 617 10.92 -6.52 -15.07
N LEU A 618 10.03 -5.77 -15.73
CA LEU A 618 9.94 -4.31 -15.71
C LEU A 618 11.25 -3.62 -16.13
N ALA A 619 11.91 -4.19 -17.15
CA ALA A 619 13.12 -3.65 -17.74
C ALA A 619 12.92 -3.31 -19.22
N ASN A 620 13.73 -2.37 -19.71
CA ASN A 620 13.78 -2.05 -21.14
C ASN A 620 14.45 -3.21 -21.90
N GLY A 621 13.75 -3.78 -22.88
CA GLY A 621 14.28 -4.83 -23.74
C GLY A 621 13.22 -5.79 -24.25
N GLU A 622 13.62 -6.85 -24.94
CA GLU A 622 12.71 -7.87 -25.47
C GLU A 622 12.01 -8.68 -24.36
N ASN A 623 10.91 -9.33 -24.73
CA ASN A 623 10.17 -10.24 -23.86
C ASN A 623 10.94 -11.57 -23.71
N VAL A 624 11.79 -11.62 -22.69
CA VAL A 624 12.59 -12.79 -22.32
C VAL A 624 11.98 -13.44 -21.08
N PHE A 625 11.87 -14.77 -21.08
CA PHE A 625 11.40 -15.54 -19.93
C PHE A 625 12.51 -16.51 -19.50
N VAL A 626 12.99 -16.37 -18.26
CA VAL A 626 14.07 -17.21 -17.74
C VAL A 626 13.48 -18.46 -17.09
N ASP A 627 13.75 -19.62 -17.70
CA ASP A 627 13.31 -20.91 -17.19
C ASP A 627 14.38 -21.58 -16.33
N GLU A 628 13.93 -22.42 -15.40
CA GLU A 628 14.82 -23.22 -14.57
C GLU A 628 15.65 -24.18 -15.42
N SER A 629 16.98 -24.11 -15.30
CA SER A 629 17.90 -25.02 -15.97
C SER A 629 18.57 -25.98 -15.00
N ARG A 630 18.76 -27.23 -15.42
CA ARG A 630 19.53 -28.24 -14.65
C ARG A 630 21.04 -28.12 -14.80
N LYS A 631 21.51 -27.40 -15.82
CA LYS A 631 22.95 -27.22 -16.13
C LYS A 631 23.24 -25.74 -16.40
N SER A 632 24.45 -25.30 -16.07
CA SER A 632 24.85 -23.92 -16.36
C SER A 632 24.89 -23.67 -17.87
N ILE A 633 24.16 -22.65 -18.34
CA ILE A 633 24.23 -22.16 -19.73
C ILE A 633 25.61 -21.56 -20.05
N SER A 634 26.32 -21.13 -19.00
CA SER A 634 27.63 -20.49 -19.07
C SER A 634 28.79 -21.46 -18.82
N ASN A 635 28.53 -22.77 -18.78
CA ASN A 635 29.52 -23.82 -18.51
C ASN A 635 30.29 -23.63 -17.19
N LEU A 636 29.64 -23.06 -16.16
CA LEU A 636 30.22 -22.91 -14.82
C LEU A 636 30.25 -24.25 -14.06
N PRO A 637 31.16 -24.42 -13.06
CA PRO A 637 31.19 -25.60 -12.21
C PRO A 637 29.84 -25.88 -11.54
N ALA A 638 29.49 -27.15 -11.31
CA ALA A 638 28.17 -27.51 -10.79
C ALA A 638 27.96 -27.01 -9.35
N LEU A 639 26.90 -26.23 -9.14
CA LEU A 639 26.42 -25.85 -7.82
C LEU A 639 25.55 -26.98 -7.24
N LYS A 640 25.97 -27.54 -6.10
CA LYS A 640 25.28 -28.64 -5.43
C LYS A 640 24.54 -28.13 -4.20
N PHE A 641 23.45 -28.82 -3.87
CA PHE A 641 22.75 -28.62 -2.61
C PHE A 641 23.65 -29.06 -1.42
N GLY A 642 23.48 -28.43 -0.25
CA GLY A 642 24.15 -28.88 0.98
C GLY A 642 23.64 -30.23 1.49
N SER A 643 24.35 -30.80 2.46
CA SER A 643 23.98 -32.09 3.07
C SER A 643 22.87 -31.89 4.10
N MET A 644 21.81 -32.71 4.03
CA MET A 644 20.64 -32.63 4.91
C MET A 644 20.64 -33.80 5.90
N ALA A 645 20.68 -33.50 7.19
CA ALA A 645 20.71 -34.53 8.24
C ALA A 645 19.38 -35.33 8.32
N ASN A 646 18.23 -34.66 8.27
CA ASN A 646 16.89 -35.26 8.37
C ASN A 646 16.75 -36.18 9.60
N ASP A 647 17.14 -35.64 10.74
CA ASP A 647 17.54 -36.38 11.94
C ASP A 647 16.85 -35.87 13.22
N GLY A 648 16.04 -34.81 13.11
CA GLY A 648 15.41 -34.16 14.25
C GLY A 648 16.36 -33.37 15.14
N GLY A 649 17.56 -33.01 14.64
CA GLY A 649 18.57 -32.26 15.41
C GLY A 649 19.43 -33.12 16.35
N ASN A 650 19.55 -34.42 16.09
CA ASN A 650 20.30 -35.35 16.94
C ASN A 650 21.76 -35.58 16.50
N LEU A 651 22.11 -35.24 15.25
CA LEU A 651 23.44 -35.36 14.65
C LEU A 651 24.18 -34.03 14.60
N VAL A 652 23.53 -32.92 14.94
CA VAL A 652 24.09 -31.56 14.88
C VAL A 652 24.11 -30.98 16.29
N PHE A 653 25.26 -30.44 16.68
CA PHE A 653 25.58 -30.00 18.04
C PHE A 653 26.05 -28.56 18.04
N SER A 654 25.77 -27.83 19.12
CA SER A 654 26.38 -26.53 19.38
C SER A 654 27.89 -26.67 19.64
N VAL A 655 28.62 -25.56 19.71
CA VAL A 655 30.06 -25.60 20.05
C VAL A 655 30.24 -26.09 21.49
N GLU A 656 29.36 -25.66 22.38
CA GLU A 656 29.34 -26.01 23.80
C GLU A 656 29.07 -27.51 23.97
N ASP A 657 28.00 -28.02 23.33
CA ASP A 657 27.68 -29.46 23.36
C ASP A 657 28.84 -30.29 22.81
N TYR A 658 29.44 -29.84 21.70
CA TYR A 658 30.59 -30.53 21.12
C TYR A 658 31.78 -30.60 22.08
N GLN A 659 32.11 -29.50 22.76
CA GLN A 659 33.20 -29.45 23.74
C GLN A 659 32.97 -30.42 24.90
N ASP A 660 31.75 -30.45 25.44
CA ASP A 660 31.35 -31.37 26.50
C ASP A 660 31.41 -32.83 26.04
N LEU A 661 30.93 -33.11 24.82
CA LEU A 661 30.89 -34.45 24.25
C LEU A 661 32.30 -35.01 23.98
N ILE A 662 33.24 -34.22 23.45
CA ILE A 662 34.61 -34.71 23.21
C ILE A 662 35.41 -34.87 24.50
N GLN A 663 35.08 -34.13 25.56
CA GLN A 663 35.68 -34.33 26.88
C GLN A 663 35.20 -35.65 27.50
N LYS A 664 33.91 -35.97 27.33
CA LYS A 664 33.29 -37.20 27.84
C LYS A 664 33.61 -38.44 27.00
N TYR A 665 33.74 -38.28 25.68
CA TYR A 665 33.98 -39.36 24.71
C TYR A 665 35.14 -38.99 23.76
N PRO A 666 36.39 -39.00 24.25
CA PRO A 666 37.54 -38.56 23.45
C PRO A 666 37.87 -39.48 22.27
N ASP A 667 37.47 -40.75 22.33
CA ASP A 667 37.70 -41.78 21.30
C ASP A 667 36.95 -41.51 19.99
N VAL A 668 35.86 -40.76 20.04
CA VAL A 668 35.01 -40.42 18.87
C VAL A 668 35.26 -39.02 18.33
N LYS A 669 36.22 -38.25 18.88
CA LYS A 669 36.51 -36.86 18.47
C LYS A 669 36.72 -36.71 16.95
N HIS A 670 37.42 -37.66 16.33
CA HIS A 670 37.71 -37.64 14.89
C HIS A 670 36.48 -37.87 13.99
N LEU A 671 35.36 -38.33 14.54
CA LEU A 671 34.08 -38.51 13.84
C LEU A 671 33.27 -37.21 13.77
N PHE A 672 33.66 -36.19 14.52
CA PHE A 672 33.05 -34.88 14.42
C PHE A 672 33.66 -34.07 13.29
N LYS A 673 32.80 -33.39 12.54
CA LYS A 673 33.16 -32.42 11.51
C LYS A 673 32.52 -31.08 11.81
N LYS A 674 33.13 -29.99 11.34
CA LYS A 674 32.47 -28.68 11.37
C LYS A 674 31.20 -28.76 10.52
N TYR A 675 30.14 -28.09 10.95
CA TYR A 675 28.87 -28.04 10.25
C TYR A 675 28.45 -26.58 10.09
N LEU A 676 28.43 -26.11 8.84
CA LEU A 676 28.19 -24.70 8.53
C LEU A 676 27.06 -24.55 7.52
N GLY A 677 26.13 -23.65 7.83
CA GLY A 677 24.99 -23.31 6.97
C GLY A 677 24.91 -21.81 6.72
N SER A 678 23.77 -21.35 6.17
CA SER A 678 23.57 -19.92 5.90
C SER A 678 23.75 -19.06 7.15
N THR A 679 23.04 -19.39 8.24
CA THR A 679 23.11 -18.65 9.50
C THR A 679 24.50 -18.71 10.13
N GLY A 680 25.12 -19.89 10.12
CA GLY A 680 26.46 -20.05 10.68
C GLY A 680 27.53 -19.25 9.92
N LEU A 681 27.45 -19.19 8.59
CA LEU A 681 28.33 -18.35 7.79
C LEU A 681 28.09 -16.85 8.08
N ILE A 682 26.81 -16.43 8.09
CA ILE A 682 26.45 -15.02 8.16
C ILE A 682 26.68 -14.43 9.56
N ASN A 683 26.26 -15.15 10.60
CA ASN A 683 26.27 -14.67 11.99
C ASN A 683 27.47 -15.17 12.81
N GLY A 684 28.30 -16.07 12.27
CA GLY A 684 29.42 -16.66 13.00
C GLY A 684 29.07 -17.85 13.90
N ASP A 685 27.85 -18.38 13.79
CA ASP A 685 27.36 -19.51 14.60
C ASP A 685 27.88 -20.86 14.06
N LEU A 686 29.13 -21.21 14.36
CA LEU A 686 29.71 -22.52 14.02
C LEU A 686 28.98 -23.64 14.78
N ARG A 687 28.72 -24.76 14.10
CA ARG A 687 28.21 -25.99 14.72
C ARG A 687 29.10 -27.16 14.39
N TYR A 688 28.89 -28.28 15.06
CA TYR A 688 29.54 -29.55 14.76
C TYR A 688 28.52 -30.60 14.41
N THR A 689 28.92 -31.58 13.61
CA THR A 689 28.08 -32.74 13.32
C THR A 689 28.85 -34.03 13.52
N LEU A 690 28.15 -35.05 14.00
CA LEU A 690 28.66 -36.41 14.05
C LEU A 690 28.51 -37.04 12.66
N TRP A 691 29.62 -37.16 11.93
CA TRP A 691 29.65 -37.61 10.54
C TRP A 691 30.12 -39.07 10.45
N LEU A 692 29.17 -39.99 10.39
CA LEU A 692 29.44 -41.43 10.49
C LEU A 692 29.35 -42.13 9.13
N LYS A 693 30.33 -43.02 8.86
CA LYS A 693 30.23 -44.05 7.82
C LYS A 693 29.77 -45.37 8.45
N GLU A 694 29.28 -46.30 7.63
CA GLU A 694 28.78 -47.60 8.11
C GLU A 694 29.84 -48.39 8.91
N GLY A 695 31.12 -48.30 8.51
CA GLY A 695 32.23 -48.89 9.25
C GLY A 695 32.41 -48.32 10.67
N ASP A 696 32.13 -47.04 10.86
CA ASP A 696 32.27 -46.36 12.16
C ASP A 696 31.20 -46.86 13.15
N VAL A 697 29.97 -47.09 12.66
CA VAL A 697 28.87 -47.63 13.46
C VAL A 697 29.23 -48.98 14.04
N ASN A 698 29.82 -49.86 13.22
CA ASN A 698 30.23 -51.19 13.68
C ASN A 698 31.36 -51.12 14.72
N LYS A 699 32.33 -50.23 14.51
CA LYS A 699 33.48 -50.03 15.39
C LYS A 699 33.09 -49.45 16.75
N TYR A 700 32.15 -48.52 16.78
CA TYR A 700 31.76 -47.78 17.99
C TYR A 700 30.35 -48.11 18.50
N ARG A 701 29.81 -49.29 18.16
CA ARG A 701 28.43 -49.68 18.51
C ARG A 701 28.12 -49.65 20.02
N GLU A 702 29.14 -49.87 20.85
CA GLU A 702 29.02 -49.87 22.32
C GLU A 702 29.24 -48.48 22.94
N ASN A 703 29.67 -47.48 22.14
CA ASN A 703 29.82 -46.11 22.62
C ASN A 703 28.43 -45.51 22.90
N HIS A 704 28.22 -45.03 24.13
CA HIS A 704 26.91 -44.56 24.60
C HIS A 704 26.36 -43.40 23.75
N LEU A 705 27.21 -42.43 23.40
CA LEU A 705 26.81 -41.28 22.58
C LEU A 705 26.27 -41.76 21.22
N ILE A 706 27.05 -42.58 20.52
CA ILE A 706 26.66 -43.09 19.19
C ILE A 706 25.37 -43.90 19.29
N LYS A 707 25.27 -44.82 20.26
CA LYS A 707 24.09 -45.66 20.44
C LYS A 707 22.83 -44.85 20.71
N GLU A 708 22.91 -43.83 21.58
CA GLU A 708 21.78 -42.97 21.93
C GLU A 708 21.38 -42.06 20.76
N THR A 709 22.35 -41.41 20.12
CA THR A 709 22.12 -40.58 18.93
C THR A 709 21.43 -41.37 17.83
N LEU A 710 21.93 -42.56 17.47
CA LEU A 710 21.33 -43.39 16.42
C LEU A 710 19.92 -43.86 16.77
N LYS A 711 19.64 -44.18 18.04
CA LYS A 711 18.30 -44.54 18.52
C LYS A 711 17.33 -43.36 18.36
N ASN A 712 17.76 -42.15 18.71
CA ASN A 712 16.92 -40.95 18.61
C ASN A 712 16.63 -40.58 17.15
N VAL A 713 17.65 -40.63 16.28
CA VAL A 713 17.49 -40.41 14.83
C VAL A 713 16.52 -41.42 14.23
N LYS A 714 16.69 -42.71 14.55
CA LYS A 714 15.79 -43.78 14.08
C LYS A 714 14.35 -43.51 14.51
N GLY A 715 14.13 -43.25 15.80
CA GLY A 715 12.80 -42.98 16.35
C GLY A 715 12.14 -41.73 15.78
N TYR A 716 12.91 -40.68 15.44
CA TYR A 716 12.40 -39.50 14.73
C TYR A 716 11.95 -39.84 13.30
N ARG A 717 12.80 -40.55 12.55
CA ARG A 717 12.55 -40.90 11.14
C ARG A 717 11.35 -41.84 10.96
N GLU A 718 11.19 -42.83 11.84
CA GLU A 718 10.05 -43.78 11.81
C GLU A 718 8.70 -43.09 11.96
N LYS A 719 8.64 -42.00 12.74
CA LYS A 719 7.42 -41.21 12.98
C LYS A 719 7.05 -40.26 11.83
N SER A 720 7.90 -40.13 10.81
CA SER A 720 7.65 -39.17 9.71
C SER A 720 6.47 -39.58 8.83
N LYS A 721 5.68 -38.59 8.39
CA LYS A 721 4.62 -38.79 7.39
C LYS A 721 5.18 -39.11 5.99
N ARG A 722 6.41 -38.69 5.70
CA ARG A 722 7.06 -38.88 4.39
C ARG A 722 7.67 -40.29 4.27
N LYS A 723 7.32 -41.02 3.21
CA LYS A 723 7.78 -42.40 2.97
C LYS A 723 9.31 -42.50 2.89
N GLU A 724 9.95 -41.56 2.18
CA GLU A 724 11.40 -41.54 2.03
C GLU A 724 12.11 -41.31 3.37
N THR A 725 11.58 -40.45 4.23
CA THR A 725 12.14 -40.23 5.58
C THR A 725 12.01 -41.47 6.46
N ARG A 726 10.91 -42.21 6.38
CA ARG A 726 10.77 -43.49 7.11
C ARG A 726 11.78 -44.53 6.63
N ALA A 727 12.04 -44.61 5.33
CA ALA A 727 13.06 -45.53 4.79
C ALA A 727 14.48 -45.20 5.29
N LEU A 728 14.78 -43.93 5.55
CA LEU A 728 16.05 -43.51 6.15
C LEU A 728 16.25 -43.97 7.61
N ALA A 729 15.20 -44.47 8.27
CA ALA A 729 15.30 -45.02 9.63
C ALA A 729 16.15 -46.30 9.69
N GLU A 730 16.32 -47.01 8.56
CA GLU A 730 17.22 -48.17 8.45
C GLU A 730 18.70 -47.79 8.41
N LYS A 731 19.00 -46.52 8.10
CA LYS A 731 20.36 -45.96 8.07
C LYS A 731 20.46 -44.73 8.98
N PRO A 732 20.22 -44.86 10.30
CA PRO A 732 20.18 -43.72 11.21
C PRO A 732 21.51 -42.99 11.35
N TRP A 733 22.63 -43.61 10.96
CA TRP A 733 23.95 -42.99 10.98
C TRP A 733 24.23 -42.07 9.80
N SER A 734 23.54 -42.29 8.67
CA SER A 734 23.71 -41.48 7.47
C SER A 734 22.82 -40.25 7.53
N PHE A 735 23.31 -39.15 7.00
CA PHE A 735 22.45 -38.02 6.60
C PHE A 735 21.43 -38.48 5.55
N GLY A 736 20.28 -37.80 5.52
CA GLY A 736 19.22 -38.07 4.55
C GLY A 736 19.63 -37.68 3.12
N GLU A 737 20.38 -36.59 2.98
CA GLU A 737 21.02 -36.19 1.72
C GLU A 737 22.52 -35.99 1.98
N VAL A 738 23.35 -36.82 1.37
CA VAL A 738 24.82 -36.71 1.46
C VAL A 738 25.33 -36.05 0.19
N ARG A 739 25.83 -34.82 0.31
CA ARG A 739 26.33 -34.02 -0.82
C ARG A 739 27.78 -33.57 -0.67
N HIS A 740 28.36 -33.80 0.51
CA HIS A 740 29.75 -33.46 0.82
C HIS A 740 30.73 -34.21 -0.10
N ASP A 741 31.75 -33.51 -0.58
CA ASP A 741 32.85 -34.06 -1.37
C ASP A 741 34.12 -34.04 -0.52
N GLU A 742 34.52 -35.22 -0.05
CA GLU A 742 35.68 -35.37 0.84
C GLU A 742 37.02 -35.14 0.11
N PHE A 743 37.03 -35.12 -1.23
CA PHE A 743 38.21 -34.85 -2.05
C PHE A 743 38.35 -33.37 -2.44
N SER A 744 37.40 -32.54 -2.05
CA SER A 744 37.42 -31.12 -2.36
C SER A 744 38.36 -30.37 -1.43
N GLU A 745 39.41 -29.73 -1.97
CA GLU A 745 40.36 -28.96 -1.15
C GLU A 745 39.69 -27.72 -0.53
N ASN A 746 38.94 -27.01 -1.36
CA ASN A 746 38.17 -25.83 -0.99
C ASN A 746 36.76 -25.90 -1.59
N SER A 747 35.80 -25.25 -0.94
CA SER A 747 34.42 -25.15 -1.41
C SER A 747 33.90 -23.74 -1.21
N ILE A 748 33.19 -23.20 -2.22
CA ILE A 748 32.39 -21.98 -2.02
C ILE A 748 31.07 -22.38 -1.36
N LEU A 749 30.76 -21.76 -0.23
CA LEU A 749 29.49 -21.85 0.49
C LEU A 749 28.62 -20.64 0.11
N ILE A 750 27.46 -20.90 -0.48
CA ILE A 750 26.48 -19.89 -0.89
C ILE A 750 25.25 -19.99 0.01
N PRO A 751 24.90 -18.95 0.80
CA PRO A 751 23.66 -18.94 1.54
C PRO A 751 22.43 -19.07 0.64
N ARG A 752 21.47 -19.90 1.04
CA ARG A 752 20.19 -20.00 0.30
C ARG A 752 19.24 -18.87 0.62
N VAL A 753 19.31 -18.32 1.83
CA VAL A 753 18.49 -17.20 2.27
C VAL A 753 19.41 -16.14 2.85
N SER A 754 19.28 -14.91 2.35
CA SER A 754 20.00 -13.75 2.88
C SER A 754 19.09 -12.53 2.82
N SER A 755 19.22 -11.64 3.81
CA SER A 755 18.46 -10.40 3.84
C SER A 755 18.70 -9.57 2.59
N GLU A 756 17.62 -8.97 2.12
CA GLU A 756 17.54 -7.96 1.07
C GLU A 756 18.22 -6.63 1.45
N LYS A 757 18.52 -6.41 2.75
CA LYS A 757 19.28 -5.26 3.23
C LYS A 757 20.79 -5.32 2.92
N ARG A 758 21.22 -6.31 2.14
CA ARG A 758 22.63 -6.47 1.73
C ARG A 758 22.77 -6.19 0.25
N ASP A 759 23.73 -5.35 -0.09
CA ASP A 759 24.06 -5.08 -1.50
C ASP A 759 24.68 -6.33 -2.17
N TYR A 760 25.31 -7.21 -1.38
CA TYR A 760 25.88 -8.47 -1.82
C TYR A 760 25.49 -9.59 -0.86
N VAL A 761 25.12 -10.78 -1.37
CA VAL A 761 24.95 -11.96 -0.51
C VAL A 761 26.34 -12.40 -0.06
N PRO A 762 26.67 -12.37 1.25
CA PRO A 762 27.97 -12.80 1.73
C PRO A 762 28.14 -14.31 1.53
N MET A 763 29.09 -14.70 0.70
CA MET A 763 29.50 -16.08 0.43
C MET A 763 30.85 -16.35 1.07
N GLY A 764 31.15 -17.62 1.34
CA GLY A 764 32.35 -18.01 2.09
C GLY A 764 33.14 -19.12 1.40
N ILE A 765 34.39 -19.31 1.83
CA ILE A 765 35.21 -20.46 1.45
C ILE A 765 35.42 -21.33 2.68
N VAL A 766 35.20 -22.63 2.51
CA VAL A 766 35.42 -23.64 3.57
C VAL A 766 36.28 -24.78 3.04
N GLY A 767 37.04 -25.42 3.94
CA GLY A 767 37.86 -26.59 3.63
C GLY A 767 37.11 -27.92 3.73
N SER A 768 37.81 -29.02 3.45
CA SER A 768 37.30 -30.40 3.51
C SER A 768 36.89 -30.88 4.91
N ASP A 769 37.25 -30.15 5.97
CA ASP A 769 36.85 -30.44 7.35
C ASP A 769 35.43 -29.98 7.69
N THR A 770 34.77 -29.27 6.77
CA THR A 770 33.49 -28.61 6.97
C THR A 770 32.40 -29.22 6.10
N ILE A 771 31.35 -29.72 6.74
CA ILE A 771 30.12 -30.18 6.12
C ILE A 771 29.19 -28.98 5.91
N ILE A 772 28.85 -28.71 4.65
CA ILE A 772 27.91 -27.64 4.29
C ILE A 772 26.48 -28.14 4.48
N SER A 773 25.69 -27.43 5.26
CA SER A 773 24.26 -27.67 5.55
C SER A 773 23.37 -27.43 4.33
N ASP A 774 22.24 -28.13 4.26
CA ASP A 774 21.11 -27.93 3.33
C ASP A 774 20.49 -26.52 3.35
N SER A 775 20.76 -25.75 4.40
CA SER A 775 20.45 -24.31 4.44
C SER A 775 21.33 -23.49 3.50
N ALA A 776 22.41 -24.04 2.95
CA ALA A 776 23.33 -23.43 1.99
C ALA A 776 23.53 -24.31 0.75
N MET A 777 24.30 -23.83 -0.22
CA MET A 777 24.73 -24.54 -1.42
C MET A 777 26.25 -24.53 -1.52
N ALA A 778 26.81 -25.49 -2.27
CA ALA A 778 28.24 -25.74 -2.34
C ALA A 778 28.74 -25.87 -3.79
N ILE A 779 29.82 -25.16 -4.10
CA ILE A 779 30.63 -25.43 -5.30
C ILE A 779 31.96 -26.02 -4.83
N TYR A 780 32.15 -27.31 -5.11
CA TYR A 780 33.36 -28.05 -4.74
C TYR A 780 34.48 -27.81 -5.74
N ASN A 781 35.73 -27.74 -5.27
CA ASN A 781 36.94 -27.42 -6.04
C ASN A 781 36.77 -26.14 -6.86
N ALA A 782 36.15 -25.13 -6.25
CA ALA A 782 35.79 -23.90 -6.93
C ALA A 782 36.99 -22.94 -7.02
N PRO A 783 37.24 -22.33 -8.19
CA PRO A 783 38.29 -21.34 -8.33
C PRO A 783 37.89 -20.00 -7.69
N MET A 784 38.85 -19.27 -7.12
CA MET A 784 38.60 -18.01 -6.40
C MET A 784 37.87 -16.95 -7.25
N TRP A 785 38.18 -16.87 -8.55
CA TRP A 785 37.52 -15.92 -9.46
C TRP A 785 36.00 -16.13 -9.55
N LEU A 786 35.52 -17.36 -9.32
CA LEU A 786 34.09 -17.66 -9.35
C LEU A 786 33.39 -17.06 -8.14
N LEU A 787 34.03 -17.04 -6.97
CA LEU A 787 33.50 -16.34 -5.80
C LEU A 787 33.35 -14.83 -6.10
N GLY A 788 34.38 -14.22 -6.69
CA GLY A 788 34.32 -12.83 -7.11
C GLY A 788 33.22 -12.56 -8.14
N LEU A 789 33.00 -13.47 -9.09
CA LEU A 789 31.89 -13.33 -10.03
C LEU A 789 30.53 -13.39 -9.32
N LEU A 790 30.34 -14.33 -8.39
CA LEU A 790 29.07 -14.53 -7.68
C LEU A 790 28.78 -13.45 -6.64
N GLU A 791 29.82 -12.79 -6.12
CA GLU A 791 29.68 -11.61 -5.26
C GLU A 791 29.75 -10.28 -6.03
N SER A 792 29.71 -10.31 -7.36
CA SER A 792 29.61 -9.07 -8.14
C SER A 792 28.19 -8.51 -8.15
N ARG A 793 28.06 -7.19 -8.32
CA ARG A 793 26.78 -6.51 -8.47
C ARG A 793 26.01 -7.02 -9.68
N MET A 794 26.69 -7.40 -10.76
CA MET A 794 26.07 -8.01 -11.93
C MET A 794 25.32 -9.30 -11.58
N HIS A 795 25.96 -10.19 -10.82
CA HIS A 795 25.33 -11.43 -10.37
C HIS A 795 24.22 -11.17 -9.34
N MET A 796 24.42 -10.17 -8.47
CA MET A 796 23.41 -9.74 -7.51
C MET A 796 22.16 -9.17 -8.18
N VAL A 797 22.29 -8.43 -9.29
CA VAL A 797 21.17 -7.97 -10.13
C VAL A 797 20.41 -9.17 -10.69
N TRP A 798 21.11 -10.18 -11.21
CA TRP A 798 20.47 -11.41 -11.68
C TRP A 798 19.73 -12.15 -10.57
N LEU A 799 20.35 -12.33 -9.40
CA LEU A 799 19.71 -12.93 -8.23
C LEU A 799 18.47 -12.15 -7.77
N ARG A 800 18.52 -10.82 -7.79
CA ARG A 800 17.41 -9.97 -7.33
C ARG A 800 16.17 -10.15 -8.19
N SER A 801 16.33 -10.22 -9.51
CA SER A 801 15.23 -10.28 -10.47
C SER A 801 14.78 -11.70 -10.77
N ILE A 802 15.73 -12.62 -10.93
CA ILE A 802 15.48 -13.99 -11.39
C ILE A 802 15.41 -14.98 -10.21
N GLY A 803 16.02 -14.65 -9.07
CA GLY A 803 15.96 -15.50 -7.87
C GLY A 803 14.59 -15.52 -7.22
N GLY A 804 14.36 -16.54 -6.39
CA GLY A 804 13.18 -16.57 -5.54
C GLY A 804 13.30 -15.57 -4.39
N LYS A 805 12.22 -15.42 -3.63
CA LYS A 805 12.22 -14.67 -2.37
C LYS A 805 11.67 -15.52 -1.22
N LEU A 806 12.04 -15.17 0.02
CA LEU A 806 11.37 -15.62 1.22
C LEU A 806 10.90 -14.38 1.98
N LYS A 807 9.60 -14.07 1.92
CA LYS A 807 9.12 -12.71 2.19
C LYS A 807 9.84 -11.74 1.23
N THR A 808 10.67 -10.85 1.74
CA THR A 808 11.50 -9.91 0.97
C THR A 808 12.94 -10.39 0.78
N ASP A 809 13.41 -11.33 1.60
CA ASP A 809 14.78 -11.84 1.57
C ASP A 809 15.09 -12.57 0.27
N TYR A 810 16.35 -12.50 -0.17
CA TYR A 810 16.83 -13.24 -1.33
C TYR A 810 16.78 -14.74 -1.07
N ARG A 811 16.22 -15.49 -2.01
CA ARG A 811 16.26 -16.95 -2.02
C ARG A 811 17.04 -17.46 -3.22
N TYR A 812 18.28 -17.81 -2.96
CA TYR A 812 19.20 -18.34 -3.96
C TYR A 812 18.79 -19.74 -4.41
N SER A 813 18.90 -20.02 -5.71
CA SER A 813 18.66 -21.35 -6.27
C SER A 813 19.69 -21.69 -7.35
N ALA A 814 20.08 -22.96 -7.41
CA ALA A 814 20.96 -23.43 -8.47
C ALA A 814 20.28 -23.35 -9.84
N GLY A 815 19.03 -23.83 -9.93
CA GLY A 815 18.35 -23.98 -11.20
C GLY A 815 17.93 -22.66 -11.86
N LEU A 816 17.50 -21.68 -11.07
CA LEU A 816 16.92 -20.44 -11.59
C LEU A 816 17.90 -19.27 -11.59
N VAL A 817 18.90 -19.26 -10.70
CA VAL A 817 19.89 -18.16 -10.62
C VAL A 817 21.21 -18.59 -11.24
N TYR A 818 21.87 -19.58 -10.63
CA TYR A 818 23.26 -19.92 -11.00
C TYR A 818 23.36 -20.57 -12.38
N ASN A 819 22.46 -21.49 -12.69
CA ASN A 819 22.49 -22.23 -13.95
C ASN A 819 22.06 -21.39 -15.16
N THR A 820 21.29 -20.34 -14.93
CA THR A 820 20.77 -19.43 -15.97
C THR A 820 21.59 -18.15 -16.07
N PHE A 821 22.54 -17.90 -15.15
CA PHE A 821 23.32 -16.68 -15.15
C PHE A 821 24.15 -16.57 -16.44
N PRO A 822 23.88 -15.55 -17.29
CA PRO A 822 24.48 -15.45 -18.61
C PRO A 822 25.85 -14.78 -18.53
N ILE A 823 26.89 -15.49 -18.98
CA ILE A 823 28.23 -14.95 -19.13
C ILE A 823 29.00 -15.70 -20.22
N GLN A 824 29.73 -14.97 -21.05
CA GLN A 824 30.55 -15.53 -22.13
C GLN A 824 31.98 -14.99 -22.07
N ASN A 825 32.94 -15.80 -22.56
CA ASN A 825 34.29 -15.35 -22.93
C ASN A 825 35.08 -14.58 -21.85
N LEU A 826 35.06 -15.06 -20.60
CA LEU A 826 35.95 -14.53 -19.55
C LEU A 826 37.43 -14.85 -19.86
N SER A 827 38.21 -13.81 -20.18
CA SER A 827 39.65 -13.93 -20.40
C SER A 827 40.39 -14.38 -19.15
N THR A 828 41.53 -15.05 -19.33
CA THR A 828 42.40 -15.47 -18.21
C THR A 828 42.84 -14.28 -17.37
N GLN A 829 43.15 -13.15 -18.00
CA GLN A 829 43.48 -11.90 -17.30
C GLN A 829 42.35 -11.46 -16.37
N ARG A 830 41.11 -11.41 -16.88
CA ARG A 830 39.96 -10.98 -16.07
C ARG A 830 39.68 -11.94 -14.92
N LYS A 831 39.82 -13.26 -15.15
CA LYS A 831 39.72 -14.26 -14.07
C LYS A 831 40.77 -14.03 -12.98
N ASN A 832 42.02 -13.74 -13.36
CA ASN A 832 43.09 -13.46 -12.41
C ASN A 832 42.85 -12.15 -11.64
N GLU A 833 42.33 -11.11 -12.31
CA GLU A 833 41.95 -9.85 -11.65
C GLU A 833 40.82 -10.04 -10.63
N MET A 834 39.75 -10.77 -10.99
CA MET A 834 38.67 -11.11 -10.06
C MET A 834 39.18 -11.94 -8.88
N ALA A 835 40.06 -12.92 -9.11
CA ALA A 835 40.64 -13.72 -8.05
C ALA A 835 41.47 -12.85 -7.08
N ARG A 836 42.31 -11.95 -7.59
CA ARG A 836 43.11 -11.02 -6.77
C ARG A 836 42.21 -10.16 -5.88
N VAL A 837 41.22 -9.47 -6.48
CA VAL A 837 40.33 -8.58 -5.72
C VAL A 837 39.50 -9.36 -4.71
N MET A 838 39.04 -10.56 -5.06
CA MET A 838 38.31 -11.41 -4.13
C MET A 838 39.17 -11.85 -2.94
N THR A 839 40.45 -12.16 -3.15
CA THR A 839 41.39 -12.44 -2.05
C THR A 839 41.53 -11.22 -1.14
N GLU A 840 41.70 -10.02 -1.70
CA GLU A 840 41.77 -8.78 -0.92
C GLU A 840 40.48 -8.50 -0.14
N ILE A 841 39.31 -8.83 -0.70
CA ILE A 841 38.02 -8.75 -0.01
C ILE A 841 37.99 -9.71 1.18
N LEU A 842 38.47 -10.95 1.02
CA LEU A 842 38.54 -11.92 2.11
C LEU A 842 39.49 -11.47 3.23
N ASP A 843 40.66 -10.94 2.86
CA ASP A 843 41.64 -10.40 3.81
C ASP A 843 41.05 -9.21 4.60
N LEU A 844 40.30 -8.33 3.93
CA LEU A 844 39.62 -7.21 4.58
C LEU A 844 38.53 -7.66 5.55
N ARG A 845 37.75 -8.69 5.20
CA ARG A 845 36.75 -9.24 6.14
C ARG A 845 37.41 -9.76 7.41
N GLU A 846 38.56 -10.41 7.29
CA GLU A 846 39.33 -10.90 8.44
C GLU A 846 39.92 -9.73 9.26
N TYR A 847 40.45 -8.71 8.59
CA TYR A 847 41.01 -7.53 9.24
C TYR A 847 39.98 -6.69 10.00
N GLU A 848 38.82 -6.42 9.40
CA GLU A 848 37.72 -5.66 10.03
C GLU A 848 37.09 -6.47 11.18
N GLY A 849 37.06 -7.79 11.08
CA GLY A 849 36.49 -8.69 12.07
C GLY A 849 34.96 -8.62 12.16
N GLY A 850 34.39 -9.23 13.20
CA GLY A 850 32.93 -9.29 13.38
C GLY A 850 32.22 -10.31 12.49
N THR A 851 30.90 -10.19 12.36
CA THR A 851 30.08 -11.13 11.58
C THR A 851 29.91 -10.63 10.15
N LEU A 852 29.69 -11.55 9.18
CA LEU A 852 29.34 -11.14 7.82
C LEU A 852 27.98 -10.42 7.77
N ALA A 853 27.11 -10.64 8.77
CA ALA A 853 25.86 -9.90 8.90
C ALA A 853 26.11 -8.41 9.04
N ASP A 854 27.08 -8.03 9.88
CA ASP A 854 27.45 -6.64 10.15
C ASP A 854 28.24 -6.05 8.99
N LEU A 855 29.26 -6.78 8.51
CA LEU A 855 30.14 -6.31 7.43
C LEU A 855 29.41 -6.06 6.11
N TYR A 856 28.31 -6.76 5.83
CA TYR A 856 27.56 -6.66 4.57
C TYR A 856 26.19 -5.97 4.71
N ASN A 857 25.89 -5.40 5.87
CA ASN A 857 24.68 -4.58 6.02
C ASN A 857 24.87 -3.26 5.24
N LYS A 858 23.91 -2.93 4.36
CA LYS A 858 24.00 -1.77 3.46
C LYS A 858 24.32 -0.46 4.18
N ASP A 859 23.80 -0.26 5.39
CA ASP A 859 23.93 0.99 6.13
C ASP A 859 25.23 1.07 6.95
N THR A 860 25.88 -0.06 7.22
CA THR A 860 27.03 -0.16 8.13
C THR A 860 28.28 -0.81 7.53
N MET A 861 28.20 -1.28 6.28
CA MET A 861 29.32 -1.88 5.56
C MET A 861 30.54 -0.94 5.54
N PRO A 862 31.73 -1.41 5.97
CA PRO A 862 32.95 -0.61 5.96
C PRO A 862 33.27 -0.05 4.58
N GLU A 863 33.68 1.21 4.53
CA GLU A 863 34.00 1.90 3.27
C GLU A 863 35.17 1.23 2.51
N SER A 864 36.13 0.66 3.25
CA SER A 864 37.23 -0.17 2.73
C SER A 864 36.69 -1.35 1.91
N LEU A 865 35.73 -2.08 2.47
CA LEU A 865 35.08 -3.23 1.85
C LEU A 865 34.20 -2.81 0.67
N ARG A 866 33.42 -1.72 0.82
CA ARG A 866 32.55 -1.19 -0.25
C ARG A 866 33.35 -0.83 -1.50
N LYS A 867 34.45 -0.08 -1.35
CA LYS A 867 35.33 0.28 -2.48
C LYS A 867 35.92 -0.93 -3.20
N LYS A 868 36.20 -2.01 -2.47
CA LYS A 868 36.71 -3.24 -3.08
C LYS A 868 35.66 -4.01 -3.87
N HIS A 869 34.41 -3.99 -3.43
CA HIS A 869 33.30 -4.48 -4.25
C HIS A 869 33.08 -3.60 -5.48
N GLU A 870 33.18 -2.28 -5.37
CA GLU A 870 33.11 -1.39 -6.54
C GLU A 870 34.24 -1.66 -7.57
N GLU A 871 35.45 -1.98 -7.10
CA GLU A 871 36.56 -2.42 -7.95
C GLU A 871 36.22 -3.74 -8.66
N LEU A 872 35.69 -4.72 -7.93
CA LEU A 872 35.25 -6.01 -8.46
C LEU A 872 34.14 -5.85 -9.50
N ASP A 873 33.14 -5.01 -9.20
CA ASP A 873 32.04 -4.68 -10.10
C ASP A 873 32.55 -4.09 -11.40
N GLY A 874 33.47 -3.12 -11.33
CA GLY A 874 34.06 -2.54 -12.53
C GLY A 874 34.78 -3.58 -13.41
N ILE A 875 35.44 -4.57 -12.81
CA ILE A 875 36.09 -5.66 -13.54
C ILE A 875 35.06 -6.55 -14.25
N VAL A 876 33.97 -6.89 -13.56
CA VAL A 876 32.90 -7.74 -14.08
C VAL A 876 32.05 -7.02 -15.11
N ASP A 877 31.68 -5.77 -14.89
CA ASP A 877 30.91 -4.93 -15.82
C ASP A 877 31.62 -4.82 -17.18
N ARG A 878 32.95 -4.67 -17.18
CA ARG A 878 33.79 -4.66 -18.39
C ARG A 878 33.82 -5.99 -19.15
N ALA A 879 33.29 -7.08 -18.58
CA ALA A 879 33.07 -8.33 -19.31
C ALA A 879 31.84 -8.26 -20.22
N TYR A 880 30.89 -7.37 -19.92
CA TYR A 880 29.63 -7.22 -20.65
C TYR A 880 29.65 -6.06 -21.64
N GLN A 881 30.17 -4.89 -21.23
CA GLN A 881 30.31 -3.74 -22.11
C GLN A 881 31.43 -2.78 -21.66
N GLN A 882 31.92 -1.94 -22.58
CA GLN A 882 32.98 -0.95 -22.29
C GLN A 882 32.46 0.34 -21.64
N ARG A 883 31.21 0.73 -21.96
CA ARG A 883 30.57 1.88 -21.30
C ARG A 883 30.18 1.51 -19.86
N PRO A 884 30.27 2.43 -18.91
CA PRO A 884 29.70 2.22 -17.57
C PRO A 884 28.20 1.95 -17.67
N PHE A 885 27.69 1.09 -16.79
CA PHE A 885 26.25 0.93 -16.60
C PHE A 885 25.71 2.09 -15.80
N GLU A 886 24.62 2.69 -16.27
CA GLU A 886 23.98 3.83 -15.61
C GLU A 886 23.12 3.39 -14.42
N SER A 887 22.60 2.15 -14.45
CA SER A 887 21.75 1.60 -13.39
C SER A 887 21.77 0.07 -13.32
N ASP A 888 21.11 -0.51 -12.31
CA ASP A 888 20.93 -1.97 -12.19
C ASP A 888 19.99 -2.50 -13.29
N GLU A 889 19.09 -1.68 -13.83
CA GLU A 889 18.21 -2.00 -14.95
C GLU A 889 18.97 -2.13 -16.27
N ASP A 890 19.94 -1.24 -16.53
CA ASP A 890 20.82 -1.35 -17.70
C ASP A 890 21.63 -2.66 -17.64
N ARG A 891 22.07 -3.06 -16.44
CA ARG A 891 22.68 -4.38 -16.19
C ARG A 891 21.71 -5.51 -16.49
N LEU A 892 20.49 -5.46 -15.94
CA LEU A 892 19.48 -6.50 -16.14
C LEU A 892 19.08 -6.65 -17.61
N GLY A 893 18.86 -5.56 -18.33
CA GLY A 893 18.54 -5.58 -19.76
C GLY A 893 19.66 -6.23 -20.59
N THR A 894 20.92 -5.91 -20.26
CA THR A 894 22.09 -6.54 -20.89
C THR A 894 22.18 -8.03 -20.58
N LEU A 895 21.93 -8.43 -19.33
CA LEU A 895 21.90 -9.84 -18.91
C LEU A 895 20.80 -10.63 -19.63
N LEU A 896 19.57 -10.10 -19.67
CA LEU A 896 18.44 -10.75 -20.33
C LEU A 896 18.68 -10.94 -21.83
N LYS A 897 19.24 -9.93 -22.50
CA LYS A 897 19.64 -10.03 -23.91
C LYS A 897 20.68 -11.14 -24.11
N LEU A 898 21.73 -11.16 -23.29
CA LEU A 898 22.77 -12.19 -23.39
C LEU A 898 22.22 -13.59 -23.07
N TYR A 899 21.31 -13.72 -22.11
CA TYR A 899 20.61 -14.97 -21.80
C TYR A 899 19.87 -15.48 -23.04
N GLN A 900 19.07 -14.64 -23.68
CA GLN A 900 18.31 -14.98 -24.88
C GLN A 900 19.22 -15.43 -26.03
N GLU A 901 20.34 -14.72 -26.26
CA GLU A 901 21.35 -15.10 -27.26
C GLU A 901 22.02 -16.46 -26.97
N MET A 902 22.13 -16.84 -25.69
CA MET A 902 22.72 -18.11 -25.26
C MET A 902 21.73 -19.27 -25.32
N THR A 903 20.43 -19.02 -25.16
CA THR A 903 19.40 -20.07 -25.11
C THR A 903 18.70 -20.30 -26.44
N ASN A 904 18.69 -19.32 -27.35
CA ASN A 904 18.05 -19.44 -28.67
C ASN A 904 18.94 -20.07 -29.75
N LYS A 905 20.04 -20.73 -29.35
CA LYS A 905 20.97 -21.44 -30.27
C LYS A 905 20.64 -22.92 -30.43
#